data_AF-A0A0Q5RBF9-F1
#
_entry.id   AF-A0A0Q5RBF9-F1
#
_cell.length_a   1.000
_cell.length_b   1.000
_cell.length_c   1.000
_cell.angle_alpha   90.00
_cell.angle_beta   90.00
_cell.angle_gamma   90.00
#
_symmetry.space_group_name_H-M   'P 1'
#
loop_
_entity.id
_entity.type
_entity.pdbx_description
1 polymer ?
#
loop_
_entity_poly.entity_id
_entity_poly.type
_entity_poly.pdbx_seq_one_letter_code
_entity_poly.pdbx_strand_id
1 'polypeptide(L)'
;MLIHALHDQGYLATNPRIAVIGAGAAGVTAAAAAALVTTGEVFLFERAPNIMPLQALTLRRHLDPHIFDWPESDTDDPVADLPILDWEKGPSRQVHDDVEAEFEAVAQRLGARLQRRMRQEVKSVTPQGNMFSLSIERDREQGDPADPPGSRVLYPDAFDMVLLAIGFGREPEQSVPGIPNRSYWEDAGVPGGAIAGAAHPRFLISGNGDGALIDLVAAGSADFSHAEMIRVINSHPGIAQLFLPLRSLDVQARAAEAAGARFDYIAAYDAQILPLANQIGLIAAVRQRLKPGVQLVLQTLHAEAFAATSSALNRLAAWLVMRACDTDAQANFRHLACPDLIPIAPPDPAPYLAQHWFDCGGEAIGANEVIVRRGPVREAVRAPFDNMLAGFDAEHRAWLAKHGDAVRVPKLSSAARKLFTDAAIRLGVPMSQREARQLANLLPARVQVRTNNGALRWSGTAAPAEITSPWADAGSLEIACPDAPADLGPTSAALIRAAAHSRRITLIADPASWNREAQRLTALSLQAEGMPMPRIENRQTGGNTRDPLPLPAAQLASRLNQAMDRWMLDAIHRHIEAYCATGQDFGWRIGIEAHDDLRHAMAAVWQGWHASFIADPALLARFLQLMVCALDADDSLDSASVLVGPITLDALIRGTAVACMIASDWQATTPHGVRPGNLKRQRAAGDWCGHSCGASRIDGKPLALCAADFMWQTEFVILSLQGSLKVASEAEEAFSTLDPSQPPLTDTAGSGQLIMTIDDALRDAAKAGPAALHALLEAAETGHFAARRHAILPIDAENAA
;
A
#
# COMPACT_ATOMS: atom_id res chain seq x y z
N MET A 1 5.14 -30.37 11.58
CA MET A 1 6.22 -31.33 11.92
C MET A 1 5.77 -32.46 12.83
N LEU A 2 5.08 -32.19 13.95
CA LEU A 2 4.59 -33.24 14.87
C LEU A 2 3.83 -34.36 14.14
N ILE A 3 2.84 -34.01 13.33
CA ILE A 3 2.03 -34.98 12.58
C ILE A 3 2.88 -35.81 11.60
N HIS A 4 3.86 -35.18 10.93
CA HIS A 4 4.77 -35.90 10.03
C HIS A 4 5.59 -36.94 10.81
N ALA A 5 6.13 -36.57 11.98
CA ALA A 5 6.84 -37.53 12.82
C ALA A 5 5.92 -38.67 13.29
N LEU A 6 4.67 -38.38 13.68
CA LEU A 6 3.71 -39.42 14.06
C LEU A 6 3.35 -40.36 12.90
N HIS A 7 3.23 -39.82 11.69
CA HIS A 7 3.03 -40.59 10.46
C HIS A 7 4.22 -41.51 10.20
N ASP A 8 5.43 -40.97 10.20
CA ASP A 8 6.66 -41.71 9.88
C ASP A 8 6.97 -42.80 10.90
N GLN A 9 6.63 -42.57 12.17
CA GLN A 9 6.77 -43.56 13.24
C GLN A 9 5.61 -44.59 13.27
N GLY A 10 4.65 -44.48 12.36
CA GLY A 10 3.54 -45.43 12.21
C GLY A 10 2.40 -45.28 13.22
N TYR A 11 2.41 -44.25 14.08
CA TYR A 11 1.35 -44.00 15.06
C TYR A 11 0.00 -43.66 14.41
N LEU A 12 0.00 -43.24 13.14
CA LEU A 12 -1.21 -42.90 12.39
C LEU A 12 -1.72 -44.04 11.50
N ALA A 13 -1.04 -45.20 11.48
CA ALA A 13 -1.33 -46.28 10.54
C ALA A 13 -2.52 -47.17 10.96
N THR A 14 -2.90 -47.19 12.24
CA THR A 14 -3.90 -48.12 12.80
C THR A 14 -5.32 -47.56 12.81
N ASN A 15 -5.65 -46.62 11.92
CA ASN A 15 -6.95 -45.96 11.87
C ASN A 15 -7.39 -45.34 13.23
N PRO A 16 -6.55 -44.55 13.91
CA PRO A 16 -6.83 -44.04 15.25
C PRO A 16 -7.97 -43.01 15.30
N ARG A 17 -8.65 -42.93 16.46
CA ARG A 17 -9.46 -41.78 16.87
C ARG A 17 -8.55 -40.77 17.57
N ILE A 18 -8.40 -39.58 16.99
CA ILE A 18 -7.49 -38.53 17.47
C ILE A 18 -8.31 -37.34 17.98
N ALA A 19 -8.15 -36.99 19.26
CA ALA A 19 -8.66 -35.74 19.81
C ALA A 19 -7.60 -34.65 19.75
N VAL A 20 -7.91 -33.53 19.11
CA VAL A 20 -7.11 -32.30 19.11
C VAL A 20 -7.83 -31.25 19.95
N ILE A 21 -7.22 -30.84 21.07
CA ILE A 21 -7.85 -29.93 22.03
C ILE A 21 -7.30 -28.52 21.87
N GLY A 22 -8.17 -27.59 21.46
CA GLY A 22 -7.87 -26.18 21.20
C GLY A 22 -7.79 -25.90 19.70
N ALA A 23 -8.66 -25.03 19.18
CA ALA A 23 -8.69 -24.65 17.76
C ALA A 23 -7.96 -23.34 17.46
N GLY A 24 -6.85 -23.07 18.16
CA GLY A 24 -5.88 -22.09 17.69
C GLY A 24 -5.10 -22.59 16.45
N ALA A 25 -4.24 -21.75 15.87
CA ALA A 25 -3.49 -22.08 14.66
C ALA A 25 -2.78 -23.45 14.71
N ALA A 26 -2.16 -23.79 15.85
CA ALA A 26 -1.49 -25.08 16.04
C ALA A 26 -2.46 -26.27 15.98
N GLY A 27 -3.63 -26.17 16.61
CA GLY A 27 -4.62 -27.25 16.64
C GLY A 27 -5.34 -27.42 15.31
N VAL A 28 -5.72 -26.31 14.67
CA VAL A 28 -6.30 -26.32 13.31
C VAL A 28 -5.34 -27.00 12.32
N THR A 29 -4.06 -26.61 12.36
CA THR A 29 -3.02 -27.21 11.50
C THR A 29 -2.80 -28.69 11.81
N ALA A 30 -2.70 -29.05 13.10
CA ALA A 30 -2.50 -30.44 13.51
C ALA A 30 -3.68 -31.33 13.10
N ALA A 31 -4.92 -30.85 13.27
CA ALA A 31 -6.12 -31.59 12.90
C ALA A 31 -6.21 -31.80 11.38
N ALA A 32 -6.01 -30.74 10.58
CA ALA A 32 -5.98 -30.84 9.12
C ALA A 32 -4.88 -31.79 8.64
N ALA A 33 -3.65 -31.59 9.11
CA ALA A 33 -2.52 -32.42 8.73
C ALA A 33 -2.73 -33.89 9.10
N ALA A 34 -3.23 -34.18 10.31
CA ALA A 34 -3.48 -35.56 10.76
C ALA A 34 -4.53 -36.22 9.88
N ALA A 35 -5.65 -35.52 9.62
CA ALA A 35 -6.75 -36.03 8.84
C ALA A 35 -6.39 -36.30 7.36
N LEU A 36 -5.40 -35.57 6.81
CA LEU A 36 -4.90 -35.82 5.46
C LEU A 36 -4.11 -37.13 5.32
N VAL A 37 -3.41 -37.56 6.37
CA VAL A 37 -2.46 -38.68 6.30
C VAL A 37 -2.88 -39.93 7.07
N THR A 38 -3.93 -39.87 7.90
CA THR A 38 -4.53 -41.03 8.57
C THR A 38 -5.85 -41.42 7.92
N THR A 39 -6.22 -42.70 7.87
CA THR A 39 -7.58 -43.10 7.50
C THR A 39 -8.59 -42.93 8.65
N GLY A 40 -8.08 -42.71 9.86
CA GLY A 40 -8.87 -42.60 11.10
C GLY A 40 -9.72 -41.33 11.20
N GLU A 41 -10.28 -41.13 12.40
CA GLU A 41 -11.15 -39.99 12.72
C GLU A 41 -10.41 -38.95 13.55
N VAL A 42 -10.50 -37.69 13.15
CA VAL A 42 -9.87 -36.56 13.84
C VAL A 42 -10.96 -35.61 14.35
N PHE A 43 -10.90 -35.28 15.64
CA PHE A 43 -11.88 -34.44 16.33
C PHE A 43 -11.19 -33.20 16.87
N LEU A 44 -11.55 -32.02 16.36
CA LEU A 44 -11.03 -30.73 16.82
C LEU A 44 -12.00 -30.11 17.82
N PHE A 45 -11.61 -30.02 19.09
CA PHE A 45 -12.41 -29.44 20.18
C PHE A 45 -12.05 -27.97 20.43
N GLU A 46 -13.08 -27.13 20.55
CA GLU A 46 -12.94 -25.71 20.90
C GLU A 46 -14.15 -25.23 21.70
N ARG A 47 -13.90 -24.47 22.76
CA ARG A 47 -14.95 -23.88 23.60
C ARG A 47 -15.62 -22.68 22.93
N ALA A 48 -14.90 -21.98 22.06
CA ALA A 48 -15.44 -20.89 21.24
C ALA A 48 -16.33 -21.43 20.09
N PRO A 49 -17.18 -20.58 19.50
CA PRO A 49 -18.01 -20.99 18.35
C PRO A 49 -17.23 -21.20 17.05
N ASN A 50 -16.06 -20.59 16.91
CA ASN A 50 -15.26 -20.59 15.69
C ASN A 50 -13.81 -20.98 16.00
N ILE A 51 -13.07 -21.39 14.97
CA ILE A 51 -11.62 -21.61 15.07
C ILE A 51 -10.88 -20.27 15.21
N MET A 52 -9.63 -20.31 15.69
CA MET A 52 -8.74 -19.16 15.87
C MET A 52 -9.42 -17.90 16.47
N PRO A 53 -10.20 -18.05 17.56
CA PRO A 53 -11.13 -17.01 18.02
C PRO A 53 -10.46 -15.73 18.53
N LEU A 54 -9.15 -15.75 18.83
CA LEU A 54 -8.41 -14.57 19.26
C LEU A 54 -8.08 -13.66 18.07
N GLN A 55 -7.62 -14.25 16.96
CA GLN A 55 -7.13 -13.51 15.78
C GLN A 55 -8.25 -12.94 14.89
N ALA A 56 -9.51 -13.28 15.15
CA ALA A 56 -10.65 -13.00 14.27
C ALA A 56 -11.13 -11.53 14.24
N LEU A 57 -10.76 -10.69 15.22
CA LEU A 57 -11.45 -9.41 15.44
C LEU A 57 -10.65 -8.17 15.03
N THR A 58 -9.31 -8.19 15.10
CA THR A 58 -8.48 -7.00 14.91
C THR A 58 -7.99 -6.84 13.46
N LEU A 59 -8.14 -5.62 12.94
CA LEU A 59 -7.51 -5.18 11.68
C LEU A 59 -6.23 -4.37 11.92
N ARG A 60 -6.03 -3.87 13.15
CA ARG A 60 -4.88 -3.03 13.51
C ARG A 60 -3.62 -3.83 13.87
N ARG A 61 -3.75 -5.12 14.21
CA ARG A 61 -2.60 -6.02 14.46
C ARG A 61 -2.29 -6.81 13.20
N HIS A 62 -1.02 -6.86 12.81
CA HIS A 62 -0.53 -7.70 11.74
C HIS A 62 0.13 -8.97 12.27
N LEU A 63 -0.02 -10.05 11.49
CA LEU A 63 0.73 -11.28 11.62
C LEU A 63 1.77 -11.35 10.50
N ASP A 64 2.94 -11.84 10.85
CA ASP A 64 4.07 -11.99 9.95
C ASP A 64 4.67 -13.39 10.19
N PRO A 65 4.79 -14.22 9.14
CA PRO A 65 5.22 -15.61 9.29
C PRO A 65 6.68 -15.75 9.76
N HIS A 66 7.53 -14.75 9.52
CA HIS A 66 8.97 -14.82 9.76
C HIS A 66 9.48 -13.81 10.79
N ILE A 67 8.58 -13.18 11.57
CA ILE A 67 8.95 -12.17 12.58
C ILE A 67 9.94 -12.69 13.63
N PHE A 68 9.89 -13.99 13.95
CA PHE A 68 10.80 -14.61 14.91
C PHE A 68 12.14 -15.05 14.29
N ASP A 69 12.19 -15.15 12.96
CA ASP A 69 13.42 -15.48 12.22
C ASP A 69 14.25 -14.23 11.92
N TRP A 70 13.65 -13.03 11.97
CA TRP A 70 14.38 -11.78 11.76
C TRP A 70 15.54 -11.63 12.77
N PRO A 71 16.78 -11.28 12.36
CA PRO A 71 17.19 -10.73 11.05
C PRO A 71 17.90 -11.74 10.12
N GLU A 72 17.50 -13.02 10.09
CA GLU A 72 18.04 -13.96 9.10
C GLU A 72 17.63 -13.58 7.67
N SER A 73 18.26 -14.20 6.67
CA SER A 73 17.92 -13.97 5.26
C SER A 73 16.48 -14.35 4.94
N ASP A 74 15.90 -13.70 3.94
CA ASP A 74 14.57 -14.02 3.38
C ASP A 74 13.41 -13.83 4.38
N THR A 75 13.68 -13.15 5.51
CA THR A 75 12.66 -12.83 6.52
C THR A 75 11.74 -11.67 6.11
N ASP A 76 12.02 -11.06 4.96
CA ASP A 76 11.16 -10.11 4.26
C ASP A 76 10.11 -10.78 3.35
N ASP A 77 10.21 -12.10 3.13
CA ASP A 77 9.20 -12.87 2.40
C ASP A 77 7.83 -12.72 3.11
N PRO A 78 6.79 -12.21 2.44
CA PRO A 78 5.49 -12.12 3.06
C PRO A 78 4.79 -13.48 3.22
N VAL A 79 5.28 -14.57 2.62
CA VAL A 79 4.55 -15.85 2.51
C VAL A 79 4.96 -16.83 3.60
N ALA A 80 3.97 -17.47 4.25
CA ALA A 80 4.23 -18.51 5.25
C ALA A 80 4.80 -19.81 4.63
N ASP A 81 4.47 -20.05 3.35
CA ASP A 81 4.93 -21.16 2.53
C ASP A 81 4.59 -22.50 3.19
N LEU A 82 3.32 -22.68 3.55
CA LEU A 82 2.81 -23.92 4.15
C LEU A 82 2.18 -24.83 3.07
N PRO A 83 2.32 -26.16 3.15
CA PRO A 83 1.75 -27.08 2.16
C PRO A 83 0.21 -27.16 2.21
N ILE A 84 -0.39 -26.70 3.31
CA ILE A 84 -1.83 -26.60 3.58
C ILE A 84 -2.03 -25.43 4.54
N LEU A 85 -3.20 -24.79 4.52
CA LEU A 85 -3.50 -23.64 5.38
C LEU A 85 -2.45 -22.53 5.20
N ASP A 86 -2.10 -22.26 3.94
CA ASP A 86 -1.07 -21.28 3.60
C ASP A 86 -1.65 -19.86 3.74
N TRP A 87 -0.78 -18.90 4.07
CA TRP A 87 -1.21 -17.52 4.30
C TRP A 87 -0.05 -16.57 4.03
N GLU A 88 -0.40 -15.28 3.92
CA GLU A 88 0.56 -14.20 3.73
C GLU A 88 0.47 -13.18 4.87
N LYS A 89 1.59 -12.51 5.14
CA LYS A 89 1.70 -11.40 6.08
C LYS A 89 0.59 -10.38 5.82
N GLY A 90 -0.14 -10.04 6.88
CA GLY A 90 -1.30 -9.16 6.77
C GLY A 90 -1.98 -8.91 8.10
N PRO A 91 -3.09 -8.14 8.11
CA PRO A 91 -3.94 -8.00 9.29
C PRO A 91 -4.35 -9.35 9.86
N SER A 92 -4.37 -9.47 11.18
CA SER A 92 -4.68 -10.71 11.90
C SER A 92 -6.02 -11.32 11.45
N ARG A 93 -7.03 -10.48 11.25
CA ARG A 93 -8.33 -10.91 10.74
C ARG A 93 -8.27 -11.51 9.34
N GLN A 94 -7.49 -10.93 8.44
CA GLN A 94 -7.34 -11.46 7.08
C GLN A 94 -6.67 -12.83 7.10
N VAL A 95 -5.59 -12.98 7.88
CA VAL A 95 -4.91 -14.27 8.07
C VAL A 95 -5.85 -15.31 8.69
N HIS A 96 -6.67 -14.90 9.67
CA HIS A 96 -7.72 -15.75 10.22
C HIS A 96 -8.69 -16.24 9.13
N ASP A 97 -9.22 -15.32 8.32
CA ASP A 97 -10.23 -15.63 7.31
C ASP A 97 -9.66 -16.56 6.22
N ASP A 98 -8.40 -16.37 5.81
CA ASP A 98 -7.70 -17.25 4.87
C ASP A 98 -7.54 -18.67 5.45
N VAL A 99 -7.04 -18.80 6.68
CA VAL A 99 -6.84 -20.10 7.33
C VAL A 99 -8.17 -20.80 7.61
N GLU A 100 -9.21 -20.07 8.01
CA GLU A 100 -10.55 -20.62 8.22
C GLU A 100 -11.14 -21.16 6.93
N ALA A 101 -11.05 -20.40 5.83
CA ALA A 101 -11.55 -20.84 4.53
C ALA A 101 -10.83 -22.10 4.02
N GLU A 102 -9.52 -22.18 4.18
CA GLU A 102 -8.75 -23.37 3.77
C GLU A 102 -9.03 -24.57 4.66
N PHE A 103 -9.15 -24.37 5.98
CA PHE A 103 -9.51 -25.45 6.89
C PHE A 103 -10.91 -25.99 6.60
N GLU A 104 -11.87 -25.10 6.30
CA GLU A 104 -13.20 -25.50 5.88
C GLU A 104 -13.17 -26.33 4.60
N ALA A 105 -12.37 -25.94 3.61
CA ALA A 105 -12.21 -26.71 2.38
C ALA A 105 -11.65 -28.12 2.64
N VAL A 106 -10.67 -28.24 3.55
CA VAL A 106 -10.14 -29.54 4.00
C VAL A 106 -11.23 -30.36 4.70
N ALA A 107 -11.95 -29.76 5.65
CA ALA A 107 -13.01 -30.45 6.40
C ALA A 107 -14.15 -30.93 5.51
N GLN A 108 -14.60 -30.10 4.55
CA GLN A 108 -15.60 -30.49 3.56
C GLN A 108 -15.14 -31.65 2.69
N ARG A 109 -13.87 -31.64 2.29
CA ARG A 109 -13.32 -32.70 1.44
C ARG A 109 -13.17 -34.04 2.17
N LEU A 110 -12.87 -33.99 3.46
CA LEU A 110 -12.67 -35.17 4.31
C LEU A 110 -13.96 -35.67 4.97
N GLY A 111 -15.01 -34.85 5.03
CA GLY A 111 -16.30 -35.20 5.59
C GLY A 111 -16.19 -35.68 7.04
N ALA A 112 -16.78 -36.84 7.34
CA ALA A 112 -16.84 -37.39 8.70
C ALA A 112 -15.46 -37.70 9.34
N ARG A 113 -14.37 -37.75 8.54
CA ARG A 113 -13.01 -38.00 9.05
C ARG A 113 -12.41 -36.81 9.80
N LEU A 114 -12.88 -35.58 9.53
CA LEU A 114 -12.45 -34.38 10.24
C LEU A 114 -13.66 -33.68 10.85
N GLN A 115 -13.86 -33.88 12.14
CA GLN A 115 -15.02 -33.37 12.87
C GLN A 115 -14.65 -32.15 13.71
N ARG A 116 -15.45 -31.09 13.57
CA ARG A 116 -15.34 -29.87 14.37
C ARG A 116 -16.31 -29.96 15.53
N ARG A 117 -15.80 -29.83 16.75
CA ARG A 117 -16.54 -29.86 18.01
C ARG A 117 -16.44 -28.48 18.66
N MET A 118 -17.10 -27.50 18.05
CA MET A 118 -17.16 -26.11 18.51
C MET A 118 -18.17 -25.96 19.65
N ARG A 119 -18.00 -24.96 20.53
CA ARG A 119 -18.78 -24.82 21.78
C ARG A 119 -18.71 -26.06 22.67
N GLN A 120 -17.58 -26.80 22.61
CA GLN A 120 -17.32 -27.97 23.43
C GLN A 120 -15.99 -27.80 24.17
N GLU A 121 -16.05 -27.85 25.50
CA GLU A 121 -14.89 -27.65 26.37
C GLU A 121 -14.48 -28.98 27.01
N VAL A 122 -13.22 -29.35 26.84
CA VAL A 122 -12.67 -30.53 27.52
C VAL A 122 -12.32 -30.15 28.96
N LYS A 123 -12.99 -30.78 29.93
CA LYS A 123 -12.84 -30.52 31.37
C LYS A 123 -11.78 -31.40 32.02
N SER A 124 -11.47 -32.56 31.45
CA SER A 124 -10.37 -33.43 31.89
C SER A 124 -9.99 -34.47 30.83
N VAL A 125 -8.75 -34.98 30.94
CA VAL A 125 -8.22 -36.08 30.13
C VAL A 125 -7.64 -37.13 31.08
N THR A 126 -8.09 -38.38 31.01
CA THR A 126 -7.63 -39.45 31.91
C THR A 126 -7.15 -40.66 31.09
N PRO A 127 -5.91 -41.14 31.28
CA PRO A 127 -5.45 -42.39 30.67
C PRO A 127 -6.29 -43.59 31.14
N GLN A 128 -6.75 -44.42 30.21
CA GLN A 128 -7.55 -45.62 30.47
C GLN A 128 -7.06 -46.78 29.59
N GLY A 129 -6.15 -47.59 30.12
CA GLY A 129 -5.50 -48.65 29.35
C GLY A 129 -4.68 -48.07 28.20
N ASN A 130 -5.01 -48.45 26.97
CA ASN A 130 -4.35 -47.96 25.75
C ASN A 130 -5.06 -46.74 25.11
N MET A 131 -6.09 -46.20 25.75
CA MET A 131 -6.86 -45.04 25.28
C MET A 131 -6.86 -43.92 26.31
N PHE A 132 -7.38 -42.76 25.92
CA PHE A 132 -7.63 -41.61 26.76
C PHE A 132 -9.13 -41.34 26.83
N SER A 133 -9.67 -41.24 28.05
CA SER A 133 -11.04 -40.82 28.31
C SER A 133 -11.09 -39.30 28.50
N LEU A 134 -11.93 -38.62 27.73
CA LEU A 134 -12.16 -37.18 27.81
C LEU A 134 -13.50 -36.91 28.47
N SER A 135 -13.53 -35.96 29.41
CA SER A 135 -14.77 -35.38 29.94
C SER A 135 -15.05 -34.07 29.20
N ILE A 136 -16.16 -34.02 28.46
CA ILE A 136 -16.46 -32.92 27.53
C ILE A 136 -17.76 -32.24 27.94
N GLU A 137 -17.73 -30.92 28.07
CA GLU A 137 -18.88 -30.08 28.35
C GLU A 137 -19.35 -29.38 27.07
N ARG A 138 -20.63 -29.50 26.72
CA ARG A 138 -21.23 -28.89 25.52
C ARG A 138 -22.53 -28.16 25.83
N ASP A 139 -22.93 -27.30 24.88
CA ASP A 139 -24.27 -26.73 24.88
C ASP A 139 -25.33 -27.83 24.66
N ARG A 140 -26.54 -27.59 25.17
CA ARG A 140 -27.64 -28.55 25.10
C ARG A 140 -28.21 -28.70 23.70
N GLU A 141 -28.61 -29.93 23.40
CA GLU A 141 -29.27 -30.32 22.16
C GLU A 141 -30.64 -30.94 22.45
N GLN A 142 -31.49 -31.03 21.42
CA GLN A 142 -32.83 -31.58 21.54
C GLN A 142 -32.76 -33.07 21.91
N GLY A 143 -33.21 -33.43 23.12
CA GLY A 143 -33.15 -34.79 23.66
C GLY A 143 -32.36 -34.94 24.96
N ASP A 144 -31.60 -33.91 25.37
CA ASP A 144 -30.96 -33.86 26.69
C ASP A 144 -32.03 -33.73 27.82
N PRO A 145 -31.77 -34.22 29.05
CA PRO A 145 -32.70 -34.11 30.19
C PRO A 145 -33.15 -32.67 30.46
N ALA A 146 -34.33 -32.40 31.02
CA ALA A 146 -34.78 -31.02 31.27
C ALA A 146 -34.11 -30.42 32.54
N ASP A 147 -33.44 -29.27 32.40
CA ASP A 147 -32.85 -28.41 33.45
C ASP A 147 -33.03 -26.94 33.03
N PRO A 148 -32.80 -25.95 33.93
CA PRO A 148 -32.96 -24.54 33.61
C PRO A 148 -32.22 -24.10 32.32
N PRO A 149 -32.75 -23.08 31.62
CA PRO A 149 -32.12 -22.48 30.44
C PRO A 149 -30.68 -22.04 30.75
N GLY A 150 -29.75 -22.35 29.84
CA GLY A 150 -28.32 -22.02 29.99
C GLY A 150 -27.47 -23.11 30.66
N SER A 151 -28.06 -24.25 31.02
CA SER A 151 -27.31 -25.43 31.49
C SER A 151 -26.51 -26.10 30.35
N ARG A 152 -25.29 -26.54 30.66
CA ARG A 152 -24.42 -27.32 29.77
C ARG A 152 -24.43 -28.79 30.18
N VAL A 153 -24.14 -29.70 29.25
CA VAL A 153 -24.14 -31.15 29.48
C VAL A 153 -22.71 -31.68 29.43
N LEU A 154 -22.37 -32.48 30.44
CA LEU A 154 -21.11 -33.20 30.51
C LEU A 154 -21.29 -34.62 29.96
N TYR A 155 -20.41 -35.05 29.06
CA TYR A 155 -20.42 -36.41 28.54
C TYR A 155 -19.00 -36.95 28.31
N PRO A 156 -18.79 -38.28 28.40
CA PRO A 156 -17.50 -38.90 28.13
C PRO A 156 -17.34 -39.29 26.65
N ASP A 157 -16.10 -39.27 26.14
CA ASP A 157 -15.70 -39.93 24.89
C ASP A 157 -14.25 -40.46 25.01
N ALA A 158 -13.85 -41.41 24.17
CA ALA A 158 -12.56 -42.10 24.26
C ALA A 158 -11.77 -42.04 22.96
N PHE A 159 -10.46 -41.78 23.06
CA PHE A 159 -9.57 -41.57 21.92
C PHE A 159 -8.27 -42.36 22.06
N ASP A 160 -7.71 -42.81 20.95
CA ASP A 160 -6.41 -43.50 20.93
C ASP A 160 -5.25 -42.51 21.15
N MET A 161 -5.46 -41.25 20.74
CA MET A 161 -4.45 -40.20 20.82
C MET A 161 -5.08 -38.87 21.19
N VAL A 162 -4.40 -38.11 22.05
CA VAL A 162 -4.78 -36.76 22.44
C VAL A 162 -3.64 -35.80 22.13
N LEU A 163 -3.93 -34.75 21.35
CA LEU A 163 -3.03 -33.65 21.07
C LEU A 163 -3.51 -32.40 21.82
N LEU A 164 -2.74 -31.97 22.81
CA LEU A 164 -3.01 -30.73 23.54
C LEU A 164 -2.45 -29.54 22.76
N ALA A 165 -3.32 -28.83 22.04
CA ALA A 165 -3.02 -27.59 21.32
C ALA A 165 -3.55 -26.35 22.07
N ILE A 166 -3.48 -26.41 23.40
CA ILE A 166 -3.94 -25.35 24.31
C ILE A 166 -2.93 -24.20 24.30
N GLY A 167 -3.25 -23.15 23.54
CA GLY A 167 -2.41 -21.97 23.37
C GLY A 167 -2.39 -21.07 24.60
N PHE A 168 -2.08 -19.78 24.38
CA PHE A 168 -1.88 -18.83 25.47
C PHE A 168 -3.17 -18.53 26.27
N GLY A 169 -4.35 -18.51 25.64
CA GLY A 169 -5.60 -18.10 26.29
C GLY A 169 -5.81 -16.58 26.25
N ARG A 170 -6.85 -16.08 26.93
CA ARG A 170 -7.13 -14.64 27.07
C ARG A 170 -6.48 -14.09 28.34
N GLU A 171 -6.01 -12.86 28.27
CA GLU A 171 -5.58 -12.09 29.43
C GLU A 171 -6.73 -11.95 30.44
N PRO A 172 -6.45 -11.87 31.76
CA PRO A 172 -7.46 -11.51 32.75
C PRO A 172 -8.16 -10.21 32.37
N GLU A 173 -9.43 -10.04 32.72
CA GLU A 173 -10.14 -8.77 32.51
C GLU A 173 -9.52 -7.61 33.31
N GLN A 174 -8.89 -7.93 34.44
CA GLN A 174 -8.26 -6.95 35.32
C GLN A 174 -7.04 -7.58 36.01
N SER A 175 -5.84 -7.15 35.64
CA SER A 175 -4.60 -7.57 36.32
C SER A 175 -4.06 -6.53 37.30
N VAL A 176 -4.51 -5.27 37.17
CA VAL A 176 -4.19 -4.18 38.10
C VAL A 176 -5.52 -3.65 38.66
N PRO A 177 -5.68 -3.51 39.99
CA PRO A 177 -6.94 -3.05 40.56
C PRO A 177 -7.42 -1.73 39.96
N GLY A 178 -8.67 -1.69 39.50
CA GLY A 178 -9.30 -0.50 38.90
C GLY A 178 -8.89 -0.19 37.45
N ILE A 179 -8.06 -1.02 36.82
CA ILE A 179 -7.61 -0.84 35.44
C ILE A 179 -8.09 -2.00 34.56
N PRO A 180 -9.00 -1.76 33.61
CA PRO A 180 -9.46 -2.81 32.70
C PRO A 180 -8.35 -3.18 31.72
N ASN A 181 -8.10 -4.48 31.57
CA ASN A 181 -7.23 -5.01 30.54
C ASN A 181 -8.00 -5.11 29.23
N ARG A 182 -7.62 -4.30 28.23
CA ARG A 182 -8.09 -4.52 26.85
C ARG A 182 -7.26 -5.63 26.21
N SER A 183 -7.88 -6.59 25.54
CA SER A 183 -7.17 -7.70 24.89
C SER A 183 -6.16 -7.19 23.86
N TYR A 184 -5.00 -7.86 23.75
CA TYR A 184 -4.02 -7.56 22.69
C TYR A 184 -4.62 -7.72 21.28
N TRP A 185 -5.58 -8.64 21.13
CA TRP A 185 -6.21 -9.02 19.87
C TRP A 185 -7.49 -8.23 19.53
N GLU A 186 -7.75 -7.13 20.25
CA GLU A 186 -8.88 -6.23 19.98
C GLU A 186 -8.35 -4.87 19.49
N ASP A 187 -9.04 -4.24 18.54
CA ASP A 187 -8.63 -2.93 18.00
C ASP A 187 -8.61 -1.83 19.08
N ALA A 188 -9.48 -1.95 20.08
CA ALA A 188 -9.51 -1.07 21.26
C ALA A 188 -8.29 -1.25 22.16
N GLY A 189 -7.60 -2.39 22.08
CA GLY A 189 -6.36 -2.69 22.78
C GLY A 189 -5.12 -2.09 22.12
N VAL A 190 -5.23 -1.53 20.91
CA VAL A 190 -4.12 -0.80 20.27
C VAL A 190 -4.16 0.68 20.71
N PRO A 191 -3.04 1.23 21.23
CA PRO A 191 -2.97 2.63 21.64
C PRO A 191 -3.52 3.62 20.59
N GLY A 192 -4.17 4.68 21.06
CA GLY A 192 -4.75 5.72 20.21
C GLY A 192 -3.73 6.73 19.65
N GLY A 193 -4.06 7.33 18.50
CA GLY A 193 -3.25 8.39 17.87
C GLY A 193 -3.28 9.73 18.61
N ALA A 194 -4.34 10.03 19.38
CA ALA A 194 -4.46 11.26 20.15
C ALA A 194 -5.14 11.02 21.51
N ILE A 195 -4.59 11.59 22.57
CA ILE A 195 -5.32 11.87 23.82
C ILE A 195 -5.81 13.30 23.69
N ALA A 196 -7.11 13.48 23.41
CA ALA A 196 -7.69 14.78 23.08
C ALA A 196 -7.30 15.86 24.12
N GLY A 197 -6.70 16.96 23.64
CA GLY A 197 -6.35 18.13 24.46
C GLY A 197 -5.09 17.99 25.33
N ALA A 198 -4.35 16.89 25.30
CA ALA A 198 -3.14 16.72 26.08
C ALA A 198 -1.88 17.14 25.29
N ALA A 199 -1.23 18.23 25.69
CA ALA A 199 0.06 18.65 25.13
C ALA A 199 1.21 17.67 25.42
N HIS A 200 1.09 16.88 26.51
CA HIS A 200 2.05 15.86 26.92
C HIS A 200 1.31 14.56 27.26
N PRO A 201 0.96 13.74 26.25
CA PRO A 201 0.23 12.49 26.49
C PRO A 201 1.11 11.48 27.25
N ARG A 202 0.59 10.94 28.36
CA ARG A 202 1.32 10.04 29.26
C ARG A 202 0.80 8.60 29.19
N PHE A 203 1.66 7.67 28.79
CA PHE A 203 1.33 6.24 28.70
C PHE A 203 2.17 5.43 29.68
N LEU A 204 1.52 4.47 30.35
CA LEU A 204 2.20 3.44 31.14
C LEU A 204 1.91 2.07 30.53
N ILE A 205 2.96 1.35 30.16
CA ILE A 205 2.89 -0.01 29.63
C ILE A 205 3.48 -0.95 30.68
N SER A 206 2.73 -1.98 31.08
CA SER A 206 3.15 -2.99 32.07
C SER A 206 3.37 -4.35 31.40
N GLY A 207 4.62 -4.80 31.34
CA GLY A 207 5.02 -6.07 30.72
C GLY A 207 6.27 -5.93 29.83
N ASN A 208 6.92 -7.05 29.51
CA ASN A 208 8.13 -7.08 28.67
C ASN A 208 8.11 -8.15 27.56
N GLY A 209 6.96 -8.77 27.30
CA GLY A 209 6.75 -9.64 26.14
C GLY A 209 6.47 -8.84 24.87
N ASP A 210 6.42 -9.52 23.72
CA ASP A 210 6.20 -8.89 22.40
C ASP A 210 5.00 -7.95 22.35
N GLY A 211 3.87 -8.35 22.96
CA GLY A 211 2.67 -7.51 23.02
C GLY A 211 2.90 -6.18 23.75
N ALA A 212 3.70 -6.18 24.83
CA ALA A 212 4.06 -4.98 25.57
C ALA A 212 5.02 -4.09 24.77
N LEU A 213 6.02 -4.70 24.09
CA LEU A 213 6.99 -3.97 23.30
C LEU A 213 6.34 -3.27 22.10
N ILE A 214 5.44 -3.96 21.40
CA ILE A 214 4.68 -3.36 20.31
C ILE A 214 3.74 -2.26 20.82
N ASP A 215 3.13 -2.42 21.99
CA ASP A 215 2.27 -1.37 22.55
C ASP A 215 3.05 -0.15 23.05
N LEU A 216 4.29 -0.33 23.50
CA LEU A 216 5.20 0.79 23.76
C LEU A 216 5.47 1.57 22.46
N VAL A 217 5.77 0.85 21.37
CA VAL A 217 6.01 1.46 20.06
C VAL A 217 4.75 2.17 19.54
N ALA A 218 3.59 1.56 19.70
CA ALA A 218 2.31 2.12 19.30
C ALA A 218 1.93 3.36 20.11
N ALA A 219 2.13 3.35 21.43
CA ALA A 219 1.90 4.50 22.30
C ALA A 219 2.83 5.67 21.97
N GLY A 220 4.08 5.38 21.61
CA GLY A 220 5.07 6.37 21.20
C GLY A 220 4.80 7.00 19.83
N SER A 221 4.03 6.35 18.96
CA SER A 221 3.85 6.78 17.57
C SER A 221 2.67 7.74 17.40
N ALA A 222 2.80 8.74 16.51
CA ALA A 222 1.69 9.64 16.15
C ALA A 222 0.58 8.87 15.41
N ASP A 223 0.95 8.17 14.34
CA ASP A 223 0.06 7.39 13.48
C ASP A 223 0.54 5.93 13.42
N PHE A 224 0.26 5.16 14.49
CA PHE A 224 0.73 3.78 14.55
C PHE A 224 0.03 2.87 13.53
N SER A 225 0.82 2.36 12.59
CA SER A 225 0.53 1.16 11.81
C SER A 225 1.65 0.14 12.07
N HIS A 226 1.28 -1.05 12.53
CA HIS A 226 2.23 -2.12 12.84
C HIS A 226 3.04 -2.51 11.59
N ALA A 227 2.35 -2.67 10.45
CA ALA A 227 2.99 -2.97 9.17
C ALA A 227 3.97 -1.88 8.74
N GLU A 228 3.57 -0.62 8.85
CA GLU A 228 4.42 0.50 8.46
C GLU A 228 5.64 0.64 9.34
N MET A 229 5.51 0.42 10.65
CA MET A 229 6.66 0.46 11.56
C MET A 229 7.66 -0.65 11.25
N ILE A 230 7.18 -1.89 11.04
CA ILE A 230 8.05 -3.00 10.61
C ILE A 230 8.72 -2.67 9.27
N ARG A 231 7.97 -2.13 8.30
CA ARG A 231 8.49 -1.74 6.98
C ARG A 231 9.58 -0.68 7.09
N VAL A 232 9.39 0.34 7.92
CA VAL A 232 10.39 1.38 8.18
C VAL A 232 11.70 0.79 8.65
N ILE A 233 11.65 -0.15 9.61
CA ILE A 233 12.86 -0.74 10.15
C ILE A 233 13.48 -1.70 9.13
N ASN A 234 12.70 -2.63 8.60
CA ASN A 234 13.21 -3.73 7.76
C ASN A 234 13.68 -3.25 6.37
N SER A 235 13.08 -2.19 5.84
CA SER A 235 13.45 -1.62 4.53
C SER A 235 14.34 -0.38 4.66
N HIS A 236 14.83 -0.05 5.85
CA HIS A 236 15.69 1.13 6.04
C HIS A 236 17.01 0.98 5.28
N PRO A 237 17.45 1.99 4.50
CA PRO A 237 18.76 1.96 3.86
C PRO A 237 19.89 1.70 4.87
N GLY A 238 20.66 0.63 4.66
CA GLY A 238 21.77 0.25 5.53
C GLY A 238 21.41 -0.62 6.73
N ILE A 239 20.14 -1.04 6.91
CA ILE A 239 19.71 -1.88 8.03
C ILE A 239 20.52 -3.18 8.19
N ALA A 240 20.99 -3.76 7.08
CA ALA A 240 21.80 -4.97 7.05
C ALA A 240 23.09 -4.87 7.90
N GLN A 241 23.59 -3.66 8.15
CA GLN A 241 24.75 -3.44 9.03
C GLN A 241 24.47 -3.85 10.48
N LEU A 242 23.21 -3.85 10.92
CA LEU A 242 22.81 -4.22 12.28
C LEU A 242 22.67 -5.74 12.47
N PHE A 243 22.51 -6.52 11.40
CA PHE A 243 22.11 -7.92 11.49
C PHE A 243 23.13 -8.80 12.21
N LEU A 244 24.42 -8.63 11.93
CA LEU A 244 25.47 -9.42 12.59
C LEU A 244 25.60 -9.07 14.09
N PRO A 245 25.69 -7.79 14.50
CA PRO A 245 25.64 -7.41 15.91
C PRO A 245 24.40 -7.95 16.64
N LEU A 246 23.20 -7.79 16.08
CA LEU A 246 21.96 -8.24 16.70
C LEU A 246 21.97 -9.75 16.97
N ARG A 247 22.40 -10.55 15.98
CA ARG A 247 22.52 -12.01 16.15
C ARG A 247 23.53 -12.40 17.22
N SER A 248 24.68 -11.69 17.26
CA SER A 248 25.70 -11.93 18.29
C SER A 248 25.17 -11.68 19.70
N LEU A 249 24.42 -10.59 19.88
CA LEU A 249 23.81 -10.25 21.17
C LEU A 249 22.77 -11.30 21.60
N ASP A 250 21.97 -11.80 20.67
CA ASP A 250 21.01 -12.88 20.95
C ASP A 250 21.70 -14.17 21.39
N VAL A 251 22.86 -14.50 20.83
CA VAL A 251 23.67 -15.65 21.29
C VAL A 251 24.21 -15.43 22.70
N GLN A 252 24.72 -14.24 22.99
CA GLN A 252 25.24 -13.88 24.32
C GLN A 252 24.13 -13.91 25.38
N ALA A 253 22.96 -13.36 25.07
CA ALA A 253 21.81 -13.35 25.97
C ALA A 253 21.36 -14.77 26.32
N ARG A 254 21.31 -15.66 25.32
CA ARG A 254 20.98 -17.08 25.53
C ARG A 254 22.02 -17.79 26.39
N ALA A 255 23.30 -17.53 26.17
CA ALA A 255 24.37 -18.08 27.00
C ALA A 255 24.26 -17.61 28.45
N ALA A 256 23.91 -16.33 28.67
CA ALA A 256 23.65 -15.79 30.00
C ALA A 256 22.44 -16.47 30.65
N GLU A 257 21.32 -16.59 29.95
CA GLU A 257 20.11 -17.28 30.46
C GLU A 257 20.39 -18.75 30.79
N ALA A 258 21.14 -19.46 29.95
CA ALA A 258 21.55 -20.84 30.20
C ALA A 258 22.45 -20.98 31.45
N ALA A 259 23.22 -19.94 31.77
CA ALA A 259 24.01 -19.85 33.00
C ALA A 259 23.21 -19.34 34.22
N GLY A 260 21.90 -19.09 34.07
CA GLY A 260 21.05 -18.54 35.12
C GLY A 260 21.25 -17.04 35.38
N ALA A 261 21.93 -16.34 34.48
CA ALA A 261 22.13 -14.90 34.52
C ALA A 261 21.11 -14.17 33.63
N ARG A 262 20.86 -12.89 33.93
CA ARG A 262 20.06 -12.02 33.07
C ARG A 262 20.95 -11.22 32.13
N PHE A 263 20.38 -10.80 31.00
CA PHE A 263 21.11 -10.07 29.97
C PHE A 263 20.51 -8.68 29.80
N ASP A 264 21.35 -7.65 29.97
CA ASP A 264 20.95 -6.25 29.76
C ASP A 264 21.09 -5.88 28.27
N TYR A 265 20.01 -6.10 27.53
CA TYR A 265 19.94 -5.70 26.12
C TYR A 265 20.06 -4.20 25.91
N ILE A 266 19.62 -3.35 26.86
CA ILE A 266 19.68 -1.89 26.68
C ILE A 266 21.14 -1.46 26.64
N ALA A 267 21.93 -1.85 27.64
CA ALA A 267 23.37 -1.55 27.68
C ALA A 267 24.11 -2.15 26.48
N ALA A 268 23.75 -3.38 26.08
CA ALA A 268 24.37 -4.03 24.93
C ALA A 268 24.03 -3.33 23.59
N TYR A 269 22.78 -2.91 23.41
CA TYR A 269 22.34 -2.17 22.22
C TYR A 269 22.99 -0.78 22.19
N ASP A 270 23.12 -0.10 23.32
CA ASP A 270 23.81 1.18 23.38
C ASP A 270 25.28 1.07 22.99
N ALA A 271 25.95 0.00 23.42
CA ALA A 271 27.35 -0.22 23.10
C ALA A 271 27.59 -0.58 21.62
N GLN A 272 26.72 -1.40 21.02
CA GLN A 272 26.99 -2.03 19.72
C GLN A 272 26.05 -1.59 18.58
N ILE A 273 24.80 -1.27 18.89
CA ILE A 273 23.77 -0.93 17.89
C ILE A 273 23.64 0.58 17.70
N LEU A 274 23.74 1.38 18.77
CA LEU A 274 23.60 2.84 18.72
C LEU A 274 24.52 3.55 17.72
N PRO A 275 25.83 3.25 17.65
CA PRO A 275 26.70 3.91 16.67
C PRO A 275 26.25 3.67 15.24
N LEU A 276 25.88 2.42 14.91
CA LEU A 276 25.45 2.01 13.58
C LEU A 276 24.07 2.57 13.23
N ALA A 277 23.12 2.54 14.17
CA ALA A 277 21.77 3.07 13.99
C ALA A 277 21.77 4.58 13.73
N ASN A 278 22.66 5.32 14.39
CA ASN A 278 22.88 6.74 14.13
C ASN A 278 23.51 6.97 12.74
N GLN A 279 24.53 6.19 12.38
CA GLN A 279 25.21 6.29 11.09
C GLN A 279 24.25 6.12 9.91
N ILE A 280 23.31 5.18 10.00
CA ILE A 280 22.32 4.95 8.93
C ILE A 280 21.10 5.88 9.06
N GLY A 281 21.00 6.70 10.10
CA GLY A 281 19.88 7.64 10.31
C GLY A 281 18.57 7.02 10.78
N LEU A 282 18.60 5.78 11.30
CA LEU A 282 17.38 5.04 11.68
C LEU A 282 16.67 5.66 12.89
N ILE A 283 17.42 6.14 13.89
CA ILE A 283 16.83 6.82 15.07
C ILE A 283 16.13 8.12 14.66
N ALA A 284 16.72 8.88 13.73
CA ALA A 284 16.10 10.09 13.21
C ALA A 284 14.80 9.81 12.46
N ALA A 285 14.74 8.71 11.70
CA ALA A 285 13.53 8.27 11.01
C ALA A 285 12.41 7.87 11.98
N VAL A 286 12.75 7.19 13.09
CA VAL A 286 11.78 6.87 14.15
C VAL A 286 11.34 8.12 14.91
N ARG A 287 12.25 9.06 15.19
CA ARG A 287 11.92 10.34 15.85
C ARG A 287 10.86 11.14 15.10
N GLN A 288 10.94 11.20 13.77
CA GLN A 288 9.94 11.89 12.94
C GLN A 288 8.52 11.32 13.07
N ARG A 289 8.38 10.11 13.60
CA ARG A 289 7.11 9.42 13.81
C ARG A 289 6.62 9.46 15.26
N LEU A 290 7.42 10.02 16.17
CA LEU A 290 7.01 10.15 17.57
C LEU A 290 5.81 11.07 17.70
N LYS A 291 4.94 10.72 18.64
CA LYS A 291 3.83 11.57 19.05
C LYS A 291 4.41 12.81 19.76
N PRO A 292 4.00 14.04 19.38
CA PRO A 292 4.51 15.25 20.01
C PRO A 292 4.31 15.25 21.53
N GLY A 293 5.36 15.57 22.27
CA GLY A 293 5.29 15.72 23.73
C GLY A 293 5.17 14.41 24.52
N VAL A 294 5.25 13.24 23.88
CA VAL A 294 4.90 11.95 24.48
C VAL A 294 5.76 11.59 25.69
N GLN A 295 5.11 11.08 26.74
CA GLN A 295 5.76 10.61 27.95
C GLN A 295 5.46 9.12 28.12
N LEU A 296 6.49 8.28 27.98
CA LEU A 296 6.37 6.83 28.02
C LEU A 296 6.97 6.27 29.31
N VAL A 297 6.23 5.39 29.97
CA VAL A 297 6.73 4.59 31.10
C VAL A 297 6.57 3.11 30.75
N LEU A 298 7.68 2.37 30.73
CA LEU A 298 7.67 0.92 30.67
C LEU A 298 7.91 0.36 32.07
N GLN A 299 6.96 -0.41 32.58
CA GLN A 299 7.09 -1.12 33.85
C GLN A 299 7.30 -2.62 33.60
N THR A 300 8.33 -3.18 34.21
CA THR A 300 8.68 -4.61 34.15
C THR A 300 8.89 -5.17 35.54
N LEU A 301 8.86 -6.51 35.66
CA LEU A 301 9.13 -7.21 36.91
C LEU A 301 10.60 -7.08 37.37
N HIS A 302 11.50 -6.83 36.43
CA HIS A 302 12.95 -6.93 36.58
C HIS A 302 13.65 -5.70 36.01
N ALA A 303 14.90 -5.46 36.42
CA ALA A 303 15.71 -4.33 35.97
C ALA A 303 16.02 -4.37 34.47
N GLU A 304 15.93 -5.54 33.84
CA GLU A 304 16.12 -5.72 32.41
C GLU A 304 14.80 -5.48 31.66
N ALA A 305 14.80 -4.49 30.75
CA ALA A 305 13.62 -4.12 29.99
C ALA A 305 13.18 -5.18 28.97
N PHE A 306 14.11 -6.00 28.47
CA PHE A 306 13.85 -7.00 27.43
C PHE A 306 14.25 -8.41 27.88
N ALA A 307 13.62 -9.42 27.27
CA ALA A 307 13.90 -10.84 27.48
C ALA A 307 14.28 -11.54 26.17
N ALA A 308 15.13 -12.58 26.19
CA ALA A 308 15.56 -13.28 24.98
C ALA A 308 14.44 -14.10 24.30
N THR A 309 13.29 -14.24 24.97
CA THR A 309 12.07 -14.90 24.47
C THR A 309 11.20 -14.00 23.60
N SER A 310 11.42 -12.68 23.58
CA SER A 310 10.75 -11.75 22.65
C SER A 310 11.37 -11.81 21.25
N SER A 311 10.74 -11.23 20.24
CA SER A 311 11.36 -11.12 18.91
C SER A 311 12.47 -10.05 18.89
N ALA A 312 13.54 -10.31 18.15
CA ALA A 312 14.65 -9.36 18.02
C ALA A 312 14.18 -8.05 17.36
N LEU A 313 13.27 -8.13 16.39
CA LEU A 313 12.67 -6.99 15.72
C LEU A 313 11.86 -6.11 16.68
N ASN A 314 11.05 -6.71 17.55
CA ASN A 314 10.24 -5.96 18.52
C ASN A 314 11.10 -5.32 19.60
N ARG A 315 12.16 -6.00 20.06
CA ARG A 315 13.17 -5.38 20.94
C ARG A 315 13.83 -4.18 20.28
N LEU A 316 14.26 -4.32 19.02
CA LEU A 316 14.88 -3.22 18.29
C LEU A 316 13.91 -2.05 18.11
N ALA A 317 12.67 -2.30 17.71
CA ALA A 317 11.65 -1.27 17.53
C ALA A 317 11.38 -0.50 18.84
N ALA A 318 11.20 -1.22 19.95
CA ALA A 318 11.02 -0.61 21.27
C ALA A 318 12.24 0.22 21.68
N TRP A 319 13.45 -0.30 21.53
CA TRP A 319 14.69 0.42 21.83
C TRP A 319 14.88 1.66 20.96
N LEU A 320 14.56 1.59 19.67
CA LEU A 320 14.61 2.75 18.77
C LEU A 320 13.67 3.86 19.23
N VAL A 321 12.47 3.53 19.72
CA VAL A 321 11.55 4.51 20.31
C VAL A 321 12.13 5.13 21.58
N MET A 322 12.72 4.32 22.46
CA MET A 322 13.39 4.83 23.67
C MET A 322 14.47 5.86 23.31
N ARG A 323 15.35 5.52 22.36
CA ARG A 323 16.45 6.40 21.91
C ARG A 323 15.96 7.59 21.11
N ALA A 324 14.88 7.46 20.34
CA ALA A 324 14.27 8.59 19.67
C ALA A 324 13.73 9.61 20.68
N CYS A 325 13.13 9.17 21.80
CA CYS A 325 12.72 10.06 22.89
C CYS A 325 13.90 10.82 23.49
N ASP A 326 15.07 10.19 23.67
CA ASP A 326 16.28 10.86 24.19
C ASP A 326 16.77 12.02 23.27
N THR A 327 16.40 11.97 21.99
CA THR A 327 16.80 12.98 20.98
C THR A 327 15.73 14.03 20.68
N ASP A 328 14.61 14.00 21.39
CA ASP A 328 13.50 14.96 21.27
C ASP A 328 13.29 15.65 22.62
N ALA A 329 13.48 16.98 22.65
CA ALA A 329 13.38 17.78 23.86
C ALA A 329 11.97 17.81 24.49
N GLN A 330 10.94 17.39 23.75
CA GLN A 330 9.56 17.36 24.23
C GLN A 330 9.10 15.94 24.63
N ALA A 331 9.81 14.90 24.20
CA ALA A 331 9.49 13.52 24.53
C ALA A 331 10.29 13.03 25.74
N ASN A 332 9.81 11.98 26.39
CA ASN A 332 10.51 11.35 27.50
C ASN A 332 10.18 9.86 27.57
N PHE A 333 11.18 9.06 27.94
CA PHE A 333 11.02 7.63 28.23
C PHE A 333 11.59 7.31 29.61
N ARG A 334 10.87 6.49 30.37
CA ARG A 334 11.34 5.95 31.65
C ARG A 334 11.07 4.44 31.74
N HIS A 335 12.06 3.70 32.22
CA HIS A 335 11.92 2.29 32.57
C HIS A 335 11.89 2.13 34.08
N LEU A 336 10.94 1.33 34.59
CA LEU A 336 10.77 1.06 36.01
C LEU A 336 10.68 -0.44 36.27
N ALA A 337 11.41 -0.90 37.29
CA ALA A 337 11.41 -2.28 37.73
C ALA A 337 10.71 -2.40 39.09
N CYS A 338 9.52 -2.97 39.11
CA CYS A 338 8.76 -3.26 40.32
C CYS A 338 7.85 -4.46 40.09
N PRO A 339 7.50 -5.25 41.12
CA PRO A 339 6.61 -6.39 40.93
C PRO A 339 5.17 -5.97 40.66
N ASP A 340 4.71 -4.91 41.32
CA ASP A 340 3.32 -4.50 41.34
C ASP A 340 3.13 -3.01 41.07
N LEU A 341 2.02 -2.69 40.42
CA LEU A 341 1.52 -1.33 40.27
C LEU A 341 0.37 -1.16 41.27
N ILE A 342 0.62 -0.45 42.37
CA ILE A 342 -0.36 -0.26 43.43
C ILE A 342 -1.10 1.05 43.16
N PRO A 343 -2.42 1.05 42.87
CA PRO A 343 -3.14 2.30 42.67
C PRO A 343 -3.11 3.18 43.93
N ILE A 344 -2.81 4.46 43.75
CA ILE A 344 -2.76 5.45 44.83
C ILE A 344 -3.59 6.69 44.47
N ALA A 345 -3.91 7.51 45.46
CA ALA A 345 -4.44 8.85 45.21
C ALA A 345 -3.36 9.73 44.53
N PRO A 346 -3.75 10.76 43.76
CA PRO A 346 -2.80 11.74 43.25
C PRO A 346 -1.96 12.33 44.40
N PRO A 347 -0.63 12.43 44.25
CA PRO A 347 0.21 13.07 45.26
C PRO A 347 -0.17 14.55 45.43
N ASP A 348 0.09 15.11 46.60
CA ASP A 348 -0.20 16.51 46.92
C ASP A 348 1.10 17.27 47.28
N PRO A 349 1.54 18.26 46.47
CA PRO A 349 0.97 18.65 45.18
C PRO A 349 1.32 17.65 44.06
N ALA A 350 0.41 17.45 43.10
CA ALA A 350 0.65 16.59 41.96
C ALA A 350 1.65 17.25 41.00
N PRO A 351 2.74 16.57 40.60
CA PRO A 351 3.75 17.17 39.72
C PRO A 351 3.24 17.42 38.29
N TYR A 352 2.16 16.75 37.88
CA TYR A 352 1.51 16.92 36.59
C TYR A 352 0.09 16.35 36.63
N LEU A 353 -0.73 16.68 35.63
CA LEU A 353 -2.06 16.08 35.47
C LEU A 353 -1.94 14.66 34.89
N ALA A 354 -2.60 13.71 35.55
CA ALA A 354 -2.71 12.32 35.11
C ALA A 354 -4.05 11.74 35.54
N GLN A 355 -4.56 10.76 34.79
CA GLN A 355 -5.87 10.15 35.01
C GLN A 355 -5.78 8.99 36.02
N HIS A 356 -4.64 8.31 36.06
CA HIS A 356 -4.33 7.21 36.96
C HIS A 356 -3.00 7.47 37.66
N TRP A 357 -2.91 7.07 38.93
CA TRP A 357 -1.70 7.17 39.74
C TRP A 357 -1.37 5.83 40.38
N PHE A 358 -0.08 5.48 40.38
CA PHE A 358 0.41 4.23 40.93
C PHE A 358 1.66 4.47 41.78
N ASP A 359 1.81 3.68 42.84
CA ASP A 359 3.09 3.42 43.48
C ASP A 359 3.75 2.20 42.81
N CYS A 360 5.00 2.37 42.39
CA CYS A 360 5.86 1.33 41.84
C CYS A 360 7.19 1.35 42.60
N GLY A 361 7.29 0.52 43.63
CA GLY A 361 8.52 0.39 44.42
C GLY A 361 8.87 1.62 45.26
N GLY A 362 7.88 2.40 45.70
CA GLY A 362 8.06 3.63 46.48
C GLY A 362 8.07 4.91 45.63
N GLU A 363 7.97 4.78 44.29
CA GLU A 363 7.86 5.92 43.39
C GLU A 363 6.42 6.12 42.89
N ALA A 364 5.90 7.34 43.02
CA ALA A 364 4.58 7.72 42.51
C ALA A 364 4.64 8.12 41.02
N ILE A 365 3.89 7.42 40.16
CA ILE A 365 3.82 7.66 38.71
C ILE A 365 2.37 7.89 38.27
N GLY A 366 2.16 8.96 37.51
CA GLY A 366 0.88 9.26 36.89
C GLY A 366 0.87 8.96 35.38
N ALA A 367 -0.23 8.38 34.89
CA ALA A 367 -0.47 8.13 33.47
C ALA A 367 -1.88 8.56 33.04
N ASN A 368 -2.06 8.92 31.78
CA ASN A 368 -3.37 9.14 31.18
C ASN A 368 -3.96 7.81 30.67
N GLU A 369 -3.13 7.00 30.02
CA GLU A 369 -3.53 5.68 29.52
C GLU A 369 -2.60 4.60 30.08
N VAL A 370 -3.19 3.50 30.54
CA VAL A 370 -2.48 2.38 31.17
C VAL A 370 -2.77 1.11 30.39
N ILE A 371 -1.71 0.42 29.96
CA ILE A 371 -1.80 -0.75 29.10
C ILE A 371 -1.10 -1.91 29.80
N VAL A 372 -1.86 -2.95 30.12
CA VAL A 372 -1.35 -4.10 30.86
C VAL A 372 -1.20 -5.30 29.92
N ARG A 373 0.02 -5.84 29.86
CA ARG A 373 0.47 -6.92 28.98
C ARG A 373 1.29 -7.95 29.76
N ARG A 374 0.69 -8.44 30.85
CA ARG A 374 1.27 -9.47 31.73
C ARG A 374 1.00 -10.91 31.26
N GLY A 375 0.26 -11.05 30.16
CA GLY A 375 -0.12 -12.33 29.58
C GLY A 375 -1.31 -13.01 30.29
N PRO A 376 -1.74 -14.17 29.77
CA PRO A 376 -2.85 -14.95 30.30
C PRO A 376 -2.45 -15.81 31.51
N VAL A 377 -3.45 -16.22 32.30
CA VAL A 377 -3.27 -17.11 33.47
C VAL A 377 -3.05 -18.54 33.01
N ARG A 378 -1.79 -18.90 32.75
CA ARG A 378 -1.42 -20.21 32.18
C ARG A 378 -1.83 -21.37 33.06
N GLU A 379 -1.72 -21.24 34.38
CA GLU A 379 -2.13 -22.28 35.32
C GLU A 379 -3.62 -22.60 35.18
N ALA A 380 -4.47 -21.59 35.06
CA ALA A 380 -5.91 -21.77 34.90
C ALA A 380 -6.27 -22.47 33.57
N VAL A 381 -5.54 -22.18 32.49
CA VAL A 381 -5.74 -22.84 31.19
C VAL A 381 -5.27 -24.30 31.22
N ARG A 382 -4.20 -24.59 31.98
CA ARG A 382 -3.59 -25.93 32.08
C ARG A 382 -4.26 -26.84 33.11
N ALA A 383 -4.95 -26.29 34.11
CA ALA A 383 -5.56 -27.02 35.21
C ALA A 383 -6.38 -28.28 34.80
N PRO A 384 -7.20 -28.27 33.73
CA PRO A 384 -7.90 -29.47 33.26
C PRO A 384 -7.00 -30.65 32.85
N PHE A 385 -5.71 -30.39 32.63
CA PHE A 385 -4.73 -31.33 32.07
C PHE A 385 -3.52 -31.53 32.99
N ASP A 386 -3.59 -31.08 34.25
CA ASP A 386 -2.46 -31.15 35.20
C ASP A 386 -1.91 -32.57 35.36
N ASN A 387 -2.79 -33.57 35.37
CA ASN A 387 -2.39 -34.98 35.44
C ASN A 387 -1.58 -35.43 34.22
N MET A 388 -1.77 -34.79 33.07
CA MET A 388 -1.04 -35.07 31.83
C MET A 388 0.21 -34.22 31.67
N LEU A 389 0.25 -33.06 32.30
CA LEU A 389 1.37 -32.14 32.27
C LEU A 389 2.33 -32.33 33.46
N ALA A 390 2.06 -33.29 34.34
CA ALA A 390 2.94 -33.62 35.46
C ALA A 390 4.34 -33.96 34.96
N GLY A 391 5.35 -33.17 35.37
CA GLY A 391 6.74 -33.32 34.95
C GLY A 391 7.11 -32.69 33.60
N PHE A 392 6.13 -32.19 32.83
CA PHE A 392 6.35 -31.63 31.49
C PHE A 392 7.42 -30.54 31.46
N ASP A 393 7.39 -29.57 32.39
CA ASP A 393 8.35 -28.46 32.36
C ASP A 393 9.81 -28.93 32.56
N ALA A 394 10.02 -29.97 33.36
CA ALA A 394 11.35 -30.54 33.57
C ALA A 394 11.84 -31.29 32.33
N GLU A 395 10.98 -32.13 31.74
CA GLU A 395 11.28 -32.86 30.50
C GLU A 395 11.50 -31.93 29.32
N HIS A 396 10.67 -30.89 29.18
CA HIS A 396 10.79 -29.90 28.12
C HIS A 396 12.09 -29.11 28.24
N ARG A 397 12.50 -28.70 29.44
CA ARG A 397 13.81 -28.08 29.67
C ARG A 397 14.96 -29.01 29.29
N ALA A 398 14.89 -30.28 29.67
CA ALA A 398 15.91 -31.28 29.31
C ALA A 398 15.97 -31.49 27.78
N TRP A 399 14.81 -31.50 27.12
CA TRP A 399 14.70 -31.61 25.67
C TRP A 399 15.30 -30.38 24.95
N LEU A 400 14.97 -29.17 25.40
CA LEU A 400 15.55 -27.93 24.87
C LEU A 400 17.08 -27.91 25.05
N ALA A 401 17.58 -28.31 26.22
CA ALA A 401 19.02 -28.41 26.47
C ALA A 401 19.72 -29.41 25.53
N LYS A 402 19.04 -30.52 25.19
CA LYS A 402 19.57 -31.54 24.28
C LYS A 402 19.60 -31.09 22.82
N HIS A 403 18.59 -30.33 22.37
CA HIS A 403 18.41 -30.01 20.95
C HIS A 403 18.83 -28.57 20.57
N GLY A 404 19.06 -27.69 21.56
CA GLY A 404 19.63 -26.36 21.37
C GLY A 404 18.86 -25.52 20.36
N ASP A 405 19.58 -24.86 19.44
CA ASP A 405 18.99 -23.95 18.46
C ASP A 405 18.15 -24.66 17.38
N ALA A 406 18.32 -25.98 17.18
CA ALA A 406 17.61 -26.73 16.15
C ALA A 406 16.08 -26.81 16.36
N VAL A 407 15.60 -26.38 17.54
CA VAL A 407 14.19 -26.43 17.95
C VAL A 407 13.59 -25.05 18.21
N ARG A 408 14.32 -23.97 17.92
CA ARG A 408 13.92 -22.59 18.27
C ARG A 408 12.77 -22.05 17.40
N VAL A 409 12.91 -22.15 16.07
CA VAL A 409 11.83 -21.91 15.11
C VAL A 409 11.71 -23.16 14.25
N PRO A 410 10.70 -24.01 14.49
CA PRO A 410 10.62 -25.29 13.81
C PRO A 410 10.35 -25.11 12.31
N LYS A 411 11.33 -25.43 11.46
CA LYS A 411 11.20 -25.35 10.00
C LYS A 411 10.65 -26.66 9.43
N LEU A 412 9.66 -26.54 8.54
CA LEU A 412 9.08 -27.71 7.89
C LEU A 412 10.11 -28.35 6.93
N SER A 413 10.45 -29.62 7.16
CA SER A 413 11.34 -30.36 6.25
C SER A 413 10.73 -30.54 4.86
N SER A 414 11.56 -30.67 3.83
CA SER A 414 11.13 -30.97 2.46
C SER A 414 10.29 -32.25 2.35
N ALA A 415 10.63 -33.29 3.12
CA ALA A 415 9.85 -34.53 3.20
C ALA A 415 8.43 -34.27 3.73
N ALA A 416 8.30 -33.54 4.83
CA ALA A 416 7.01 -33.17 5.40
C ALA A 416 6.18 -32.30 4.45
N ARG A 417 6.81 -31.31 3.80
CA ARG A 417 6.15 -30.49 2.77
C ARG A 417 5.59 -31.39 1.67
N LYS A 418 6.43 -32.23 1.08
CA LYS A 418 6.02 -33.17 0.02
C LYS A 418 4.88 -34.08 0.46
N LEU A 419 4.95 -34.66 1.65
CA LEU A 419 3.90 -35.55 2.16
C LEU A 419 2.53 -34.87 2.18
N PHE A 420 2.45 -33.67 2.78
CA PHE A 420 1.17 -32.97 2.92
C PHE A 420 0.67 -32.39 1.59
N THR A 421 1.56 -31.87 0.74
CA THR A 421 1.20 -31.44 -0.61
C THR A 421 0.65 -32.60 -1.44
N ASP A 422 1.34 -33.74 -1.48
CA ASP A 422 0.88 -34.93 -2.20
C ASP A 422 -0.46 -35.45 -1.64
N ALA A 423 -0.63 -35.44 -0.32
CA ALA A 423 -1.88 -35.86 0.33
C ALA A 423 -3.04 -34.93 -0.03
N ALA A 424 -2.84 -33.61 0.03
CA ALA A 424 -3.83 -32.61 -0.35
C ALA A 424 -4.25 -32.77 -1.82
N ILE A 425 -3.28 -32.92 -2.74
CA ILE A 425 -3.54 -33.16 -4.17
C ILE A 425 -4.33 -34.45 -4.39
N ARG A 426 -3.89 -35.57 -3.79
CA ARG A 426 -4.54 -36.87 -3.94
C ARG A 426 -5.98 -36.85 -3.46
N LEU A 427 -6.24 -36.11 -2.38
CA LEU A 427 -7.56 -35.94 -1.80
C LEU A 427 -8.36 -34.84 -2.51
N GLY A 428 -7.79 -34.09 -3.45
CA GLY A 428 -8.48 -33.02 -4.17
C GLY A 428 -8.88 -31.86 -3.26
N VAL A 429 -8.04 -31.51 -2.30
CA VAL A 429 -8.16 -30.26 -1.54
C VAL A 429 -7.84 -29.11 -2.51
N PRO A 430 -8.65 -28.03 -2.53
CA PRO A 430 -8.36 -26.85 -3.35
C PRO A 430 -6.99 -26.23 -3.02
N MET A 431 -6.45 -25.47 -3.98
CA MET A 431 -5.27 -24.63 -3.73
C MET A 431 -5.55 -23.56 -2.66
N SER A 432 -4.49 -23.01 -2.09
CA SER A 432 -4.61 -21.98 -1.05
C SER A 432 -5.33 -20.73 -1.55
N GLN A 433 -5.95 -19.96 -0.65
CA GLN A 433 -6.61 -18.69 -1.01
C GLN A 433 -5.62 -17.70 -1.62
N ARG A 434 -4.36 -17.74 -1.17
CA ARG A 434 -3.25 -16.98 -1.74
C ARG A 434 -3.00 -17.39 -3.19
N GLU A 435 -2.83 -18.69 -3.47
CA GLU A 435 -2.61 -19.19 -4.83
C GLU A 435 -3.79 -18.92 -5.74
N ALA A 436 -5.02 -19.06 -5.23
CA ALA A 436 -6.23 -18.72 -5.96
C ALA A 436 -6.27 -17.22 -6.33
N ARG A 437 -5.91 -16.33 -5.40
CA ARG A 437 -5.78 -14.87 -5.66
C ARG A 437 -4.68 -14.57 -6.68
N GLN A 438 -3.52 -15.20 -6.57
CA GLN A 438 -2.43 -15.03 -7.53
C GLN A 438 -2.84 -15.50 -8.94
N LEU A 439 -3.50 -16.66 -9.04
CA LEU A 439 -4.00 -17.17 -10.31
C LEU A 439 -5.12 -16.31 -10.89
N ALA A 440 -6.01 -15.78 -10.03
CA ALA A 440 -7.03 -14.82 -10.44
C ALA A 440 -6.42 -13.52 -10.98
N ASN A 441 -5.33 -13.04 -10.39
CA ASN A 441 -4.59 -11.86 -10.87
C ASN A 441 -3.85 -12.11 -12.20
N LEU A 442 -3.61 -13.38 -12.58
CA LEU A 442 -3.07 -13.76 -13.88
C LEU A 442 -4.14 -13.84 -14.98
N LEU A 443 -5.43 -13.97 -14.63
CA LEU A 443 -6.51 -13.99 -15.60
C LEU A 443 -6.88 -12.55 -16.02
N PRO A 444 -7.15 -12.30 -17.32
CA PRO A 444 -7.65 -11.00 -17.75
C PRO A 444 -8.99 -10.72 -17.07
N ALA A 445 -9.13 -9.51 -16.51
CA ALA A 445 -10.43 -8.98 -16.16
C ALA A 445 -11.31 -8.96 -17.41
N ARG A 446 -12.60 -9.27 -17.27
CA ARG A 446 -13.54 -9.36 -18.40
C ARG A 446 -14.72 -8.45 -18.19
N VAL A 447 -14.94 -7.57 -19.16
CA VAL A 447 -16.04 -6.62 -19.24
C VAL A 447 -16.83 -6.84 -20.53
N GLN A 448 -18.13 -6.60 -20.49
CA GLN A 448 -19.00 -6.48 -21.65
C GLN A 448 -19.65 -5.11 -21.66
N VAL A 449 -19.62 -4.45 -22.83
CA VAL A 449 -20.30 -3.18 -23.08
C VAL A 449 -21.24 -3.36 -24.26
N ARG A 450 -22.54 -3.23 -24.02
CA ARG A 450 -23.55 -3.40 -25.08
C ARG A 450 -24.74 -2.45 -24.93
N THR A 451 -25.45 -2.23 -26.02
CA THR A 451 -26.74 -1.56 -26.01
C THR A 451 -27.81 -2.42 -25.32
N ASN A 452 -28.65 -1.77 -24.52
CA ASN A 452 -29.77 -2.38 -23.81
C ASN A 452 -30.88 -1.33 -23.55
N ASN A 453 -32.04 -1.50 -24.19
CA ASN A 453 -33.24 -0.67 -23.99
C ASN A 453 -32.97 0.86 -24.01
N GLY A 454 -32.19 1.34 -24.97
CA GLY A 454 -31.87 2.76 -25.12
C GLY A 454 -30.77 3.31 -24.21
N ALA A 455 -30.14 2.47 -23.38
CA ALA A 455 -28.95 2.78 -22.60
C ALA A 455 -27.80 1.82 -22.95
N LEU A 456 -26.59 2.09 -22.46
CA LEU A 456 -25.50 1.12 -22.48
C LEU A 456 -25.48 0.34 -21.17
N ARG A 457 -25.16 -0.95 -21.27
CA ARG A 457 -24.93 -1.83 -20.14
C ARG A 457 -23.45 -2.16 -20.07
N TRP A 458 -22.81 -1.79 -18.95
CA TRP A 458 -21.50 -2.28 -18.55
C TRP A 458 -21.69 -3.45 -17.58
N SER A 459 -21.02 -4.58 -17.79
CA SER A 459 -21.03 -5.70 -16.83
C SER A 459 -19.70 -6.44 -16.87
N GLY A 460 -19.23 -6.99 -15.75
CA GLY A 460 -17.91 -7.61 -15.73
C GLY A 460 -17.30 -7.80 -14.35
N THR A 461 -16.02 -8.17 -14.34
CA THR A 461 -15.19 -8.24 -13.11
C THR A 461 -14.50 -6.93 -12.76
N ALA A 462 -14.64 -5.90 -13.58
CA ALA A 462 -14.04 -4.58 -13.38
C ALA A 462 -15.10 -3.49 -13.52
N ALA A 463 -15.09 -2.52 -12.62
CA ALA A 463 -15.90 -1.32 -12.69
C ALA A 463 -15.34 -0.36 -13.76
N PRO A 464 -16.16 0.59 -14.30
CA PRO A 464 -15.69 1.57 -15.27
C PRO A 464 -14.47 2.39 -14.80
N ALA A 465 -14.38 2.67 -13.50
CA ALA A 465 -13.25 3.42 -12.93
C ALA A 465 -11.92 2.64 -12.97
N GLU A 466 -11.97 1.32 -13.11
CA GLU A 466 -10.80 0.43 -13.12
C GLU A 466 -10.25 0.18 -14.53
N ILE A 467 -10.78 0.88 -15.55
CA ILE A 467 -10.34 0.73 -16.96
C ILE A 467 -8.85 1.04 -17.16
N THR A 468 -8.26 1.82 -16.25
CA THR A 468 -6.84 2.23 -16.26
C THR A 468 -5.90 1.23 -15.58
N SER A 469 -6.42 0.18 -14.93
CA SER A 469 -5.58 -0.83 -14.27
C SER A 469 -4.46 -1.39 -15.17
N PRO A 470 -4.68 -1.65 -16.47
CA PRO A 470 -3.64 -2.18 -17.35
C PRO A 470 -2.66 -1.11 -17.89
N TRP A 471 -2.84 0.16 -17.53
CA TRP A 471 -1.87 1.23 -17.78
C TRP A 471 -0.78 1.28 -16.71
N ALA A 472 -1.06 0.78 -15.49
CA ALA A 472 -0.13 0.75 -14.36
C ALA A 472 0.63 -0.58 -14.23
N ASP A 473 0.76 -1.34 -15.32
CA ASP A 473 1.35 -2.69 -15.35
C ASP A 473 0.65 -3.75 -14.47
N ALA A 474 -0.59 -3.51 -14.04
CA ALA A 474 -1.42 -4.48 -13.32
C ALA A 474 -2.41 -5.18 -14.26
N GLY A 475 -2.34 -6.51 -14.33
CA GLY A 475 -3.33 -7.35 -15.02
C GLY A 475 -3.47 -7.12 -16.53
N SER A 476 -4.48 -7.75 -17.13
CA SER A 476 -4.93 -7.53 -18.50
C SER A 476 -6.46 -7.39 -18.52
N LEU A 477 -7.01 -6.70 -19.53
CA LEU A 477 -8.44 -6.42 -19.62
C LEU A 477 -8.98 -6.79 -21.00
N GLU A 478 -10.06 -7.55 -21.02
CA GLU A 478 -10.79 -7.92 -22.22
C GLU A 478 -12.16 -7.25 -22.19
N ILE A 479 -12.46 -6.45 -23.22
CA ILE A 479 -13.72 -5.70 -23.33
C ILE A 479 -14.50 -6.23 -24.53
N ALA A 480 -15.58 -6.97 -24.26
CA ALA A 480 -16.48 -7.47 -25.27
C ALA A 480 -17.49 -6.40 -25.70
N CYS A 481 -17.44 -6.03 -26.98
CA CYS A 481 -18.30 -5.02 -27.59
C CYS A 481 -19.03 -5.64 -28.80
N PRO A 482 -20.20 -6.27 -28.60
CA PRO A 482 -20.93 -6.91 -29.68
C PRO A 482 -21.60 -5.92 -30.65
N ASP A 483 -21.81 -4.67 -30.22
CA ASP A 483 -22.42 -3.61 -31.05
C ASP A 483 -21.36 -2.80 -31.81
N ALA A 484 -21.76 -2.12 -32.89
CA ALA A 484 -20.85 -1.31 -33.69
C ALA A 484 -20.47 -0.01 -32.96
N PRO A 485 -19.32 0.63 -33.27
CA PRO A 485 -18.89 1.87 -32.62
C PRO A 485 -19.95 2.99 -32.64
N ALA A 486 -20.70 3.11 -33.74
CA ALA A 486 -21.77 4.09 -33.90
C ALA A 486 -22.90 3.90 -32.88
N ASP A 487 -23.22 2.66 -32.52
CA ASP A 487 -24.29 2.34 -31.55
C ASP A 487 -23.86 2.64 -30.10
N LEU A 488 -22.55 2.68 -29.83
CA LEU A 488 -21.99 3.03 -28.52
C LEU A 488 -21.78 4.54 -28.34
N GLY A 489 -21.95 5.33 -29.40
CA GLY A 489 -21.71 6.78 -29.40
C GLY A 489 -20.32 7.14 -28.84
N PRO A 490 -20.19 8.15 -27.95
CA PRO A 490 -18.90 8.61 -27.43
C PRO A 490 -18.17 7.55 -26.58
N THR A 491 -18.86 6.48 -26.15
CA THR A 491 -18.20 5.40 -25.39
C THR A 491 -17.20 4.65 -26.26
N SER A 492 -17.44 4.53 -27.58
CA SER A 492 -16.50 3.88 -28.49
C SER A 492 -15.13 4.56 -28.49
N ALA A 493 -15.09 5.89 -28.56
CA ALA A 493 -13.85 6.67 -28.49
C ALA A 493 -13.12 6.47 -27.16
N ALA A 494 -13.84 6.47 -26.02
CA ALA A 494 -13.24 6.21 -24.71
C ALA A 494 -12.64 4.79 -24.59
N LEU A 495 -13.29 3.78 -25.17
CA LEU A 495 -12.76 2.41 -25.21
C LEU A 495 -11.54 2.29 -26.14
N ILE A 496 -11.57 2.96 -27.29
CA ILE A 496 -10.42 3.05 -28.21
C ILE A 496 -9.25 3.75 -27.53
N ARG A 497 -9.48 4.85 -26.81
CA ARG A 497 -8.48 5.55 -26.00
C ARG A 497 -7.79 4.60 -25.02
N ALA A 498 -8.57 3.90 -24.20
CA ALA A 498 -8.03 2.94 -23.24
C ALA A 498 -7.13 1.89 -23.92
N ALA A 499 -7.64 1.27 -24.99
CA ALA A 499 -6.96 0.19 -25.69
C ALA A 499 -5.77 0.62 -26.56
N ALA A 500 -5.78 1.84 -27.11
CA ALA A 500 -4.66 2.37 -27.88
C ALA A 500 -3.43 2.59 -26.98
N HIS A 501 -3.63 2.98 -25.73
CA HIS A 501 -2.52 3.25 -24.80
C HIS A 501 -2.02 2.04 -24.00
N SER A 502 -2.59 0.84 -24.19
CA SER A 502 -2.06 -0.37 -23.54
C SER A 502 -2.32 -1.64 -24.35
N ARG A 503 -1.24 -2.38 -24.62
CA ARG A 503 -1.29 -3.72 -25.27
C ARG A 503 -1.96 -4.78 -24.39
N ARG A 504 -2.20 -4.48 -23.12
CA ARG A 504 -2.87 -5.37 -22.15
C ARG A 504 -4.38 -5.22 -22.18
N ILE A 505 -4.92 -4.29 -22.96
CA ILE A 505 -6.35 -4.14 -23.19
C ILE A 505 -6.69 -4.66 -24.59
N THR A 506 -7.62 -5.60 -24.66
CA THR A 506 -8.09 -6.19 -25.94
C THR A 506 -9.58 -5.91 -26.12
N LEU A 507 -9.94 -5.33 -27.25
CA LEU A 507 -11.33 -5.13 -27.65
C LEU A 507 -11.80 -6.39 -28.40
N ILE A 508 -12.83 -7.06 -27.88
CA ILE A 508 -13.42 -8.24 -28.51
C ILE A 508 -14.68 -7.79 -29.25
N ALA A 509 -14.53 -7.54 -30.55
CA ALA A 509 -15.55 -6.91 -31.39
C ALA A 509 -15.38 -7.29 -32.86
N ASP A 510 -16.33 -6.89 -33.71
CA ASP A 510 -16.17 -7.01 -35.17
C ASP A 510 -15.03 -6.11 -35.68
N PRO A 511 -13.93 -6.67 -36.21
CA PRO A 511 -12.78 -5.87 -36.63
C PRO A 511 -13.10 -4.94 -37.80
N ALA A 512 -14.05 -5.26 -38.67
CA ALA A 512 -14.34 -4.44 -39.84
C ALA A 512 -14.90 -3.07 -39.47
N SER A 513 -15.86 -3.03 -38.54
CA SER A 513 -16.46 -1.79 -38.02
C SER A 513 -15.52 -1.05 -37.07
N TRP A 514 -14.87 -1.77 -36.16
CA TRP A 514 -14.02 -1.16 -35.12
C TRP A 514 -12.67 -0.66 -35.65
N ASN A 515 -12.03 -1.35 -36.60
CA ASN A 515 -10.75 -0.89 -37.14
C ASN A 515 -10.89 0.45 -37.85
N ARG A 516 -11.99 0.67 -38.60
CA ARG A 516 -12.20 1.94 -39.31
C ARG A 516 -12.23 3.13 -38.36
N GLU A 517 -13.01 3.00 -37.27
CA GLU A 517 -13.15 4.06 -36.28
C GLU A 517 -11.88 4.26 -35.45
N ALA A 518 -11.25 3.16 -35.03
CA ALA A 518 -9.96 3.24 -34.34
C ALA A 518 -8.88 3.89 -35.20
N GLN A 519 -8.79 3.54 -36.49
CA GLN A 519 -7.79 4.08 -37.41
C GLN A 519 -8.00 5.58 -37.65
N ARG A 520 -9.25 6.04 -37.72
CA ARG A 520 -9.61 7.47 -37.80
C ARG A 520 -9.16 8.25 -36.56
N LEU A 521 -9.30 7.68 -35.38
CA LEU A 521 -9.00 8.32 -34.09
C LEU A 521 -7.52 8.20 -33.66
N THR A 522 -6.79 7.20 -34.17
CA THR A 522 -5.39 6.96 -33.79
C THR A 522 -4.42 7.14 -34.96
N ALA A 523 -4.24 6.12 -35.80
CA ALA A 523 -3.18 6.05 -36.80
C ALA A 523 -3.28 7.13 -37.90
N LEU A 524 -4.49 7.62 -38.19
CA LEU A 524 -4.75 8.71 -39.15
C LEU A 524 -4.97 10.06 -38.47
N SER A 525 -4.68 10.18 -37.17
CA SER A 525 -4.78 11.46 -36.48
C SER A 525 -3.87 12.50 -37.14
N LEU A 526 -4.42 13.68 -37.41
CA LEU A 526 -3.68 14.82 -37.94
C LEU A 526 -2.88 15.57 -36.86
N GLN A 527 -3.10 15.24 -35.58
CA GLN A 527 -2.57 15.97 -34.43
C GLN A 527 -1.49 15.19 -33.67
N ALA A 528 -1.39 13.88 -33.88
CA ALA A 528 -0.40 13.03 -33.23
C ALA A 528 0.29 12.08 -34.20
N GLU A 529 1.58 11.86 -33.97
CA GLU A 529 2.37 10.82 -34.61
C GLU A 529 2.51 9.60 -33.68
N GLY A 530 2.66 8.41 -34.27
CA GLY A 530 3.04 7.20 -33.53
C GLY A 530 1.94 6.58 -32.67
N MET A 531 0.70 7.04 -32.78
CA MET A 531 -0.44 6.44 -32.06
C MET A 531 -0.72 5.02 -32.58
N PRO A 532 -0.60 3.98 -31.74
CA PRO A 532 -0.81 2.61 -32.18
C PRO A 532 -2.29 2.29 -32.37
N MET A 533 -2.57 1.31 -33.20
CA MET A 533 -3.90 0.71 -33.29
C MET A 533 -4.18 -0.12 -32.03
N PRO A 534 -5.38 -0.02 -31.43
CA PRO A 534 -5.78 -0.90 -30.35
C PRO A 534 -5.84 -2.35 -30.83
N ARG A 535 -5.59 -3.30 -29.93
CA ARG A 535 -5.73 -4.73 -30.24
C ARG A 535 -7.22 -5.09 -30.31
N ILE A 536 -7.71 -5.38 -31.51
CA ILE A 536 -9.09 -5.78 -31.77
C ILE A 536 -9.11 -7.23 -32.26
N GLU A 537 -9.88 -8.09 -31.60
CA GLU A 537 -9.97 -9.52 -31.93
C GLU A 537 -11.42 -9.96 -32.16
N ASN A 538 -11.64 -10.80 -33.17
CA ASN A 538 -12.92 -11.45 -33.39
C ASN A 538 -12.92 -12.86 -32.77
N ARG A 539 -13.36 -12.97 -31.53
CA ARG A 539 -13.45 -14.25 -30.82
C ARG A 539 -14.74 -14.31 -30.00
N GLN A 540 -15.33 -15.51 -29.90
CA GLN A 540 -16.46 -15.72 -29.01
C GLN A 540 -15.98 -15.80 -27.57
N THR A 541 -16.32 -14.78 -26.78
CA THR A 541 -16.12 -14.79 -25.33
C THR A 541 -17.49 -14.88 -24.65
N GLY A 542 -17.64 -15.81 -23.69
CA GLY A 542 -18.80 -15.82 -22.81
C GLY A 542 -18.89 -14.49 -22.06
N GLY A 543 -19.97 -13.74 -22.27
CA GLY A 543 -20.18 -12.41 -21.69
C GLY A 543 -20.34 -12.50 -20.17
N ASN A 544 -19.48 -11.83 -19.43
CA ASN A 544 -19.60 -11.74 -17.99
C ASN A 544 -20.76 -10.80 -17.64
N THR A 545 -21.81 -11.34 -17.04
CA THR A 545 -23.06 -10.62 -16.71
C THR A 545 -23.09 -10.07 -15.29
N ARG A 546 -22.00 -10.24 -14.53
CA ARG A 546 -21.84 -9.77 -13.16
C ARG A 546 -21.95 -8.25 -13.06
N ASP A 547 -22.54 -7.79 -11.96
CA ASP A 547 -22.66 -6.39 -11.56
C ASP A 547 -23.09 -5.44 -12.69
N PRO A 548 -24.26 -5.68 -13.31
CA PRO A 548 -24.68 -4.90 -14.46
C PRO A 548 -25.01 -3.46 -14.07
N LEU A 549 -24.35 -2.52 -14.75
CA LEU A 549 -24.53 -1.09 -14.57
C LEU A 549 -25.11 -0.47 -15.86
N PRO A 550 -26.40 -0.12 -15.89
CA PRO A 550 -27.01 0.60 -17.00
C PRO A 550 -26.71 2.10 -16.90
N LEU A 551 -26.16 2.70 -17.96
CA LEU A 551 -25.83 4.12 -18.04
C LEU A 551 -26.10 4.68 -19.45
N PRO A 552 -26.49 5.96 -19.58
CA PRO A 552 -26.46 6.66 -20.87
C PRO A 552 -25.03 6.67 -21.46
N ALA A 553 -24.91 6.58 -22.78
CA ALA A 553 -23.62 6.51 -23.46
C ALA A 553 -22.66 7.66 -23.10
N ALA A 554 -23.17 8.90 -23.05
CA ALA A 554 -22.37 10.06 -22.67
C ALA A 554 -21.85 10.00 -21.23
N GLN A 555 -22.65 9.48 -20.29
CA GLN A 555 -22.23 9.33 -18.89
C GLN A 555 -21.17 8.25 -18.73
N LEU A 556 -21.31 7.12 -19.44
CA LEU A 556 -20.29 6.07 -19.41
C LEU A 556 -18.97 6.58 -20.00
N ALA A 557 -19.00 7.21 -21.17
CA ALA A 557 -17.82 7.83 -21.79
C ALA A 557 -17.15 8.84 -20.84
N SER A 558 -17.94 9.71 -20.20
CA SER A 558 -17.43 10.68 -19.22
C SER A 558 -16.73 10.01 -18.04
N ARG A 559 -17.32 8.95 -17.45
CA ARG A 559 -16.69 8.21 -16.35
C ARG A 559 -15.38 7.54 -16.76
N LEU A 560 -15.34 6.93 -17.94
CA LEU A 560 -14.12 6.28 -18.46
C LEU A 560 -13.02 7.33 -18.70
N ASN A 561 -13.35 8.45 -19.34
CA ASN A 561 -12.41 9.53 -19.59
C ASN A 561 -11.90 10.17 -18.29
N GLN A 562 -12.76 10.43 -17.31
CA GLN A 562 -12.34 10.96 -16.00
C GLN A 562 -11.38 10.01 -15.28
N ALA A 563 -11.60 8.69 -15.34
CA ALA A 563 -10.68 7.71 -14.76
C ALA A 563 -9.31 7.73 -15.45
N MET A 564 -9.29 7.81 -16.78
CA MET A 564 -8.06 7.94 -17.58
C MET A 564 -7.32 9.27 -17.33
N ASP A 565 -8.05 10.39 -17.30
CA ASP A 565 -7.49 11.72 -17.03
C ASP A 565 -6.91 11.80 -15.62
N ARG A 566 -7.59 11.19 -14.64
CA ARG A 566 -7.10 11.12 -13.26
C ARG A 566 -5.80 10.35 -13.15
N TRP A 567 -5.71 9.19 -13.84
CA TRP A 567 -4.48 8.42 -13.89
C TRP A 567 -3.32 9.24 -14.49
N MET A 568 -3.60 10.01 -15.56
CA MET A 568 -2.60 10.89 -16.17
C MET A 568 -2.16 12.00 -15.21
N LEU A 569 -3.08 12.63 -14.49
CA LEU A 569 -2.76 13.63 -13.48
C LEU A 569 -1.84 13.07 -12.39
N ASP A 570 -2.17 11.89 -11.85
CA ASP A 570 -1.37 11.25 -10.80
C ASP A 570 0.03 10.86 -11.33
N ALA A 571 0.14 10.44 -12.60
CA ALA A 571 1.42 10.15 -13.24
C ALA A 571 2.28 11.41 -13.46
N ILE A 572 1.67 12.51 -13.94
CA ILE A 572 2.33 13.81 -14.12
C ILE A 572 2.77 14.37 -12.77
N HIS A 573 1.89 14.31 -11.76
CA HIS A 573 2.16 14.81 -10.41
C HIS A 573 3.37 14.16 -9.78
N ARG A 574 3.45 12.82 -9.80
CA ARG A 574 4.61 12.08 -9.28
C ARG A 574 5.93 12.53 -9.92
N HIS A 575 5.92 12.80 -11.22
CA HIS A 575 7.13 13.23 -11.94
C HIS A 575 7.52 14.68 -11.62
N ILE A 576 6.57 15.62 -11.70
CA ILE A 576 6.83 17.04 -11.44
C ILE A 576 7.23 17.27 -9.99
N GLU A 577 6.57 16.62 -9.04
CA GLU A 577 6.91 16.75 -7.61
C GLU A 577 8.33 16.25 -7.32
N ALA A 578 8.69 15.07 -7.84
CA ALA A 578 10.04 14.52 -7.69
C ALA A 578 11.10 15.42 -8.35
N TYR A 579 10.83 15.91 -9.57
CA TYR A 579 11.73 16.84 -10.26
C TYR A 579 11.93 18.13 -9.47
N CYS A 580 10.85 18.76 -9.00
CA CYS A 580 10.95 19.99 -8.22
C CYS A 580 11.73 19.79 -6.91
N ALA A 581 11.49 18.68 -6.20
CA ALA A 581 12.12 18.40 -4.92
C ALA A 581 13.61 18.04 -5.02
N THR A 582 14.00 17.30 -6.06
CA THR A 582 15.33 16.68 -6.14
C THR A 582 16.21 17.18 -7.29
N GLY A 583 15.61 17.85 -8.29
CA GLY A 583 16.27 18.16 -9.56
C GLY A 583 16.46 16.96 -10.49
N GLN A 584 16.06 15.76 -10.09
CA GLN A 584 16.22 14.55 -10.91
C GLN A 584 15.08 14.41 -11.92
N ASP A 585 15.43 14.35 -13.21
CA ASP A 585 14.50 14.08 -14.31
C ASP A 585 14.67 12.65 -14.83
N PHE A 586 14.06 11.69 -14.13
CA PHE A 586 14.15 10.28 -14.49
C PHE A 586 13.65 10.03 -15.93
N GLY A 587 14.52 9.46 -16.77
CA GLY A 587 14.18 9.22 -18.18
C GLY A 587 14.18 10.47 -19.07
N TRP A 588 14.72 11.61 -18.61
CA TRP A 588 14.88 12.84 -19.42
C TRP A 588 13.55 13.37 -20.01
N ARG A 589 12.46 13.22 -19.26
CA ARG A 589 11.10 13.55 -19.71
C ARG A 589 10.85 15.05 -19.78
N ILE A 590 11.44 15.84 -18.89
CA ILE A 590 11.37 17.32 -18.94
C ILE A 590 12.51 17.85 -19.81
N GLY A 591 13.70 17.29 -19.64
CA GLY A 591 14.90 17.59 -20.42
C GLY A 591 15.46 18.99 -20.20
N ILE A 592 15.19 19.64 -19.07
CA ILE A 592 15.76 20.95 -18.69
C ILE A 592 16.35 20.81 -17.28
N GLU A 593 17.54 21.36 -17.05
CA GLU A 593 18.18 21.43 -15.74
C GLU A 593 17.87 22.81 -15.13
N ALA A 594 16.91 22.90 -14.20
CA ALA A 594 16.54 24.16 -13.56
C ALA A 594 17.27 24.39 -12.23
N HIS A 595 17.62 25.63 -11.93
CA HIS A 595 18.17 26.06 -10.64
C HIS A 595 17.23 25.75 -9.46
N ASP A 596 17.79 25.51 -8.28
CA ASP A 596 17.03 25.10 -7.08
C ASP A 596 15.89 26.06 -6.72
N ASP A 597 16.15 27.38 -6.70
CA ASP A 597 15.13 28.38 -6.40
C ASP A 597 13.99 28.40 -7.44
N LEU A 598 14.32 28.17 -8.72
CA LEU A 598 13.32 28.08 -9.78
C LEU A 598 12.45 26.83 -9.60
N ARG A 599 13.04 25.69 -9.22
CA ARG A 599 12.29 24.47 -8.91
C ARG A 599 11.36 24.63 -7.72
N HIS A 600 11.77 25.38 -6.69
CA HIS A 600 10.89 25.72 -5.56
C HIS A 600 9.70 26.59 -6.00
N ALA A 601 9.94 27.59 -6.86
CA ALA A 601 8.86 28.41 -7.41
C ALA A 601 7.90 27.61 -8.31
N MET A 602 8.43 26.73 -9.15
CA MET A 602 7.65 25.78 -9.96
C MET A 602 6.78 24.87 -9.09
N ALA A 603 7.31 24.38 -7.97
CA ALA A 603 6.56 23.54 -7.03
C ALA A 603 5.30 24.25 -6.51
N ALA A 604 5.41 25.53 -6.13
CA ALA A 604 4.28 26.31 -5.65
C ALA A 604 3.19 26.47 -6.72
N VAL A 605 3.58 26.75 -7.97
CA VAL A 605 2.65 26.83 -9.11
C VAL A 605 1.97 25.49 -9.35
N TRP A 606 2.75 24.40 -9.42
CA TRP A 606 2.23 23.07 -9.68
C TRP A 606 1.23 22.61 -8.62
N GLN A 607 1.51 22.87 -7.34
CA GLN A 607 0.58 22.50 -6.25
C GLN A 607 -0.77 23.22 -6.39
N GLY A 608 -0.75 24.51 -6.79
CA GLY A 608 -1.98 25.25 -7.09
C GLY A 608 -2.76 24.65 -8.27
N TRP A 609 -2.09 24.36 -9.38
CA TRP A 609 -2.73 23.79 -10.57
C TRP A 609 -3.26 22.38 -10.31
N HIS A 610 -2.48 21.53 -9.64
CA HIS A 610 -2.87 20.19 -9.25
C HIS A 610 -4.13 20.20 -8.38
N ALA A 611 -4.22 21.11 -7.39
CA ALA A 611 -5.42 21.28 -6.59
C ALA A 611 -6.64 21.69 -7.43
N SER A 612 -6.47 22.59 -8.40
CA SER A 612 -7.55 22.97 -9.33
C SER A 612 -8.00 21.81 -10.21
N PHE A 613 -7.07 20.99 -10.72
CA PHE A 613 -7.40 19.81 -11.51
C PHE A 613 -8.11 18.71 -10.71
N ILE A 614 -7.78 18.55 -9.42
CA ILE A 614 -8.51 17.65 -8.53
C ILE A 614 -9.96 18.15 -8.34
N ALA A 615 -10.15 19.46 -8.21
CA ALA A 615 -11.46 20.07 -7.96
C ALA A 615 -12.36 20.11 -9.19
N ASP A 616 -11.79 20.24 -10.39
CA ASP A 616 -12.53 20.35 -11.66
C ASP A 616 -12.01 19.37 -12.73
N PRO A 617 -12.67 18.21 -12.91
CA PRO A 617 -12.30 17.24 -13.93
C PRO A 617 -12.44 17.76 -15.37
N ALA A 618 -13.33 18.72 -15.64
CA ALA A 618 -13.49 19.29 -16.99
C ALA A 618 -12.32 20.20 -17.33
N LEU A 619 -11.83 20.97 -16.35
CA LEU A 619 -10.60 21.76 -16.47
C LEU A 619 -9.40 20.86 -16.78
N LEU A 620 -9.26 19.74 -16.08
CA LEU A 620 -8.20 18.76 -16.34
C LEU A 620 -8.29 18.18 -17.76
N ALA A 621 -9.48 17.70 -18.16
CA ALA A 621 -9.69 17.11 -19.47
C ALA A 621 -9.30 18.09 -20.59
N ARG A 622 -9.75 19.34 -20.50
CA ARG A 622 -9.42 20.38 -21.48
C ARG A 622 -7.91 20.69 -21.50
N PHE A 623 -7.27 20.80 -20.33
CA PHE A 623 -5.84 21.04 -20.24
C PHE A 623 -5.03 19.94 -20.93
N LEU A 624 -5.33 18.67 -20.62
CA LEU A 624 -4.65 17.52 -21.21
C LEU A 624 -4.88 17.43 -22.73
N GLN A 625 -6.12 17.63 -23.19
CA GLN A 625 -6.47 17.57 -24.61
C GLN A 625 -5.74 18.63 -25.42
N LEU A 626 -5.75 19.90 -24.98
CA LEU A 626 -5.08 20.99 -25.69
C LEU A 626 -3.55 20.93 -25.58
N MET A 627 -3.02 20.19 -24.60
CA MET A 627 -1.60 19.88 -24.53
C MET A 627 -1.17 18.90 -25.62
N VAL A 628 -2.04 18.01 -26.12
CA VAL A 628 -1.70 17.04 -27.19
C VAL A 628 -2.39 17.34 -28.53
N CYS A 629 -3.17 18.41 -28.60
CA CYS A 629 -3.91 18.86 -29.79
C CYS A 629 -3.87 20.39 -29.88
N ALA A 630 -3.45 20.93 -31.02
CA ALA A 630 -3.41 22.39 -31.21
C ALA A 630 -4.80 22.99 -31.50
N LEU A 631 -5.75 22.16 -31.97
CA LEU A 631 -7.10 22.61 -32.31
C LEU A 631 -7.95 22.82 -31.06
N ASP A 632 -8.45 24.05 -30.87
CA ASP A 632 -9.43 24.40 -29.86
C ASP A 632 -10.83 24.57 -30.47
N ALA A 633 -11.37 23.46 -31.01
CA ALA A 633 -12.70 23.40 -31.63
C ALA A 633 -13.53 22.24 -31.02
N ASP A 634 -14.84 22.44 -30.80
CA ASP A 634 -15.64 21.49 -29.97
C ASP A 634 -15.69 20.11 -30.61
N ASP A 635 -15.83 20.08 -31.93
CA ASP A 635 -15.85 18.86 -32.74
C ASP A 635 -14.49 18.10 -32.74
N SER A 636 -13.41 18.76 -32.32
CA SER A 636 -12.07 18.17 -32.28
C SER A 636 -11.70 17.58 -30.91
N LEU A 637 -12.39 17.96 -29.83
CA LEU A 637 -12.06 17.57 -28.46
C LEU A 637 -12.28 16.07 -28.20
N ASP A 638 -13.30 15.46 -28.82
CA ASP A 638 -13.51 14.01 -28.73
C ASP A 638 -12.35 13.22 -29.34
N SER A 639 -11.82 13.69 -30.48
CA SER A 639 -10.66 13.07 -31.13
C SER A 639 -9.38 13.36 -30.35
N ALA A 640 -9.24 14.56 -29.76
CA ALA A 640 -8.11 14.90 -28.89
C ALA A 640 -8.08 14.05 -27.62
N SER A 641 -9.25 13.70 -27.05
CA SER A 641 -9.33 12.85 -25.86
C SER A 641 -8.64 11.50 -26.06
N VAL A 642 -8.77 10.89 -27.26
CA VAL A 642 -8.17 9.61 -27.61
C VAL A 642 -6.64 9.64 -27.61
N LEU A 643 -6.05 10.82 -27.80
CA LEU A 643 -4.60 11.01 -27.84
C LEU A 643 -3.98 11.11 -26.43
N VAL A 644 -4.80 11.32 -25.40
CA VAL A 644 -4.33 11.49 -24.02
C VAL A 644 -4.19 10.14 -23.33
N GLY A 645 -2.96 9.73 -23.04
CA GLY A 645 -2.68 8.51 -22.28
C GLY A 645 -1.18 8.22 -22.12
N PRO A 646 -0.80 7.04 -21.59
CA PRO A 646 0.59 6.66 -21.32
C PRO A 646 1.60 6.94 -22.45
N ILE A 647 1.20 6.81 -23.72
CA ILE A 647 2.08 7.02 -24.88
C ILE A 647 2.46 8.51 -25.04
N THR A 648 1.56 9.42 -24.68
CA THR A 648 1.78 10.88 -24.75
C THR A 648 2.22 11.47 -23.40
N LEU A 649 2.49 10.63 -22.41
CA LEU A 649 2.86 11.05 -21.04
C LEU A 649 4.11 11.94 -21.01
N ASP A 650 5.12 11.63 -21.81
CA ASP A 650 6.36 12.42 -21.84
C ASP A 650 6.10 13.84 -22.38
N ALA A 651 5.28 13.99 -23.42
CA ALA A 651 4.88 15.29 -23.94
C ALA A 651 4.07 16.08 -22.90
N LEU A 652 3.15 15.41 -22.20
CA LEU A 652 2.34 16.02 -21.15
C LEU A 652 3.18 16.47 -19.95
N ILE A 653 4.12 15.65 -19.49
CA ILE A 653 5.06 16.01 -18.40
C ILE A 653 5.91 17.21 -18.82
N ARG A 654 6.51 17.15 -20.02
CA ARG A 654 7.38 18.21 -20.53
C ARG A 654 6.64 19.53 -20.66
N GLY A 655 5.49 19.53 -21.34
CA GLY A 655 4.67 20.73 -21.54
C GLY A 655 4.17 21.31 -20.23
N THR A 656 3.73 20.47 -19.29
CA THR A 656 3.29 20.94 -17.97
C THR A 656 4.45 21.55 -17.17
N ALA A 657 5.62 20.93 -17.18
CA ALA A 657 6.79 21.45 -16.47
C ALA A 657 7.25 22.81 -17.03
N VAL A 658 7.32 22.96 -18.35
CA VAL A 658 7.67 24.23 -19.00
C VAL A 658 6.62 25.31 -18.72
N ALA A 659 5.33 24.95 -18.77
CA ALA A 659 4.25 25.87 -18.41
C ALA A 659 4.36 26.32 -16.94
N CYS A 660 4.68 25.42 -16.01
CA CYS A 660 4.93 25.77 -14.60
C CYS A 660 6.16 26.66 -14.43
N MET A 661 7.21 26.44 -15.21
CA MET A 661 8.42 27.25 -15.20
C MET A 661 8.12 28.69 -15.61
N ILE A 662 7.43 28.89 -16.73
CA ILE A 662 7.03 30.22 -17.20
C ILE A 662 6.07 30.88 -16.19
N ALA A 663 5.08 30.12 -15.69
CA ALA A 663 4.11 30.60 -14.71
C ALA A 663 4.73 30.95 -13.34
N SER A 664 5.94 30.47 -13.03
CA SER A 664 6.64 30.83 -11.80
C SER A 664 7.13 32.29 -11.79
N ASP A 665 7.41 32.85 -12.98
CA ASP A 665 7.72 34.27 -13.17
C ASP A 665 6.47 35.08 -13.55
N TRP A 666 5.67 34.56 -14.48
CA TRP A 666 4.37 35.12 -14.86
C TRP A 666 3.31 34.81 -13.81
N GLN A 667 3.46 35.41 -12.63
CA GLN A 667 2.54 35.28 -11.50
C GLN A 667 1.08 35.51 -11.94
N ALA A 668 0.15 34.76 -11.34
CA ALA A 668 -1.26 34.69 -11.73
C ALA A 668 -1.55 34.06 -13.12
N THR A 669 -0.66 33.17 -13.59
CA THR A 669 -0.97 32.24 -14.69
C THR A 669 -1.57 30.95 -14.15
N THR A 670 -2.76 30.59 -14.63
CA THR A 670 -3.53 29.41 -14.17
C THR A 670 -4.09 28.61 -15.36
N PRO A 671 -4.46 27.33 -15.16
CA PRO A 671 -5.20 26.58 -16.18
C PRO A 671 -6.53 27.27 -16.50
N HIS A 672 -6.97 27.16 -17.76
CA HIS A 672 -8.17 27.82 -18.27
C HIS A 672 -9.16 26.80 -18.87
N GLY A 673 -10.38 26.79 -18.30
CA GLY A 673 -11.45 25.88 -18.71
C GLY A 673 -12.28 26.37 -19.90
N VAL A 674 -12.03 27.58 -20.41
CA VAL A 674 -12.86 28.26 -21.43
C VAL A 674 -12.01 28.63 -22.64
N ARG A 675 -12.64 28.72 -23.81
CA ARG A 675 -11.99 29.18 -25.03
C ARG A 675 -11.64 30.67 -24.99
N PRO A 676 -10.54 31.09 -25.65
CA PRO A 676 -9.54 30.25 -26.31
C PRO A 676 -8.45 29.73 -25.33
N GLY A 677 -7.86 28.58 -25.64
CA GLY A 677 -6.66 28.04 -24.97
C GLY A 677 -6.90 27.28 -23.66
N ASN A 678 -5.80 26.81 -23.05
CA ASN A 678 -5.78 26.05 -21.79
C ASN A 678 -5.07 26.78 -20.64
N LEU A 679 -4.61 28.01 -20.85
CA LEU A 679 -4.01 28.88 -19.84
C LEU A 679 -4.66 30.25 -19.83
N LYS A 680 -4.64 30.90 -18.67
CA LYS A 680 -5.07 32.28 -18.46
C LYS A 680 -4.05 32.99 -17.59
N ARG A 681 -3.70 34.22 -17.95
CA ARG A 681 -2.82 35.08 -17.15
C ARG A 681 -3.52 36.40 -16.85
N GLN A 682 -3.63 36.73 -15.58
CA GLN A 682 -4.19 38.01 -15.15
C GLN A 682 -3.11 39.11 -15.21
N ARG A 683 -3.43 40.25 -15.84
CA ARG A 683 -2.53 41.42 -15.90
C ARG A 683 -3.31 42.69 -15.56
N ALA A 684 -2.59 43.73 -15.16
CA ALA A 684 -3.17 45.05 -14.90
C ALA A 684 -3.87 45.66 -16.13
N ALA A 685 -3.43 45.29 -17.33
CA ALA A 685 -3.99 45.75 -18.61
C ALA A 685 -5.08 44.82 -19.20
N GLY A 686 -5.54 43.82 -18.46
CA GLY A 686 -6.53 42.83 -18.89
C GLY A 686 -6.00 41.39 -18.91
N ASP A 687 -6.92 40.43 -18.93
CA ASP A 687 -6.59 39.00 -18.93
C ASP A 687 -6.09 38.55 -20.31
N TRP A 688 -5.03 37.73 -20.33
CA TRP A 688 -4.53 37.05 -21.52
C TRP A 688 -4.91 35.57 -21.49
N CYS A 689 -5.33 35.05 -22.64
CA CYS A 689 -5.49 33.62 -22.86
C CYS A 689 -4.20 33.04 -23.47
N GLY A 690 -3.89 31.81 -23.10
CA GLY A 690 -2.68 31.12 -23.52
C GLY A 690 -2.92 29.69 -23.95
N HIS A 691 -2.06 29.18 -24.83
CA HIS A 691 -2.11 27.81 -25.30
C HIS A 691 -0.79 27.11 -25.02
N SER A 692 -0.78 26.17 -24.08
CA SER A 692 0.33 25.24 -23.89
C SER A 692 0.11 24.01 -24.77
N CYS A 693 1.03 23.75 -25.69
CA CYS A 693 0.93 22.67 -26.67
C CYS A 693 2.23 21.83 -26.72
N GLY A 694 2.04 20.52 -26.79
CA GLY A 694 3.04 19.48 -27.01
C GLY A 694 2.58 18.44 -28.02
N ALA A 695 1.65 18.82 -28.90
CA ALA A 695 1.26 18.00 -30.04
C ALA A 695 2.49 17.71 -30.92
N SER A 696 2.58 16.50 -31.47
CA SER A 696 3.65 16.18 -32.42
C SER A 696 3.35 16.72 -33.82
N ARG A 697 2.07 16.91 -34.16
CA ARG A 697 1.62 17.39 -35.48
C ARG A 697 0.51 18.43 -35.36
N ILE A 698 0.39 19.27 -36.39
CA ILE A 698 -0.80 20.10 -36.66
C ILE A 698 -1.18 19.87 -38.12
N ASP A 699 -2.44 19.49 -38.37
CA ASP A 699 -2.98 19.25 -39.72
C ASP A 699 -2.10 18.32 -40.57
N GLY A 700 -1.53 17.30 -39.92
CA GLY A 700 -0.67 16.30 -40.56
C GLY A 700 0.76 16.78 -40.84
N LYS A 701 1.15 17.98 -40.45
CA LYS A 701 2.54 18.45 -40.54
C LYS A 701 3.21 18.41 -39.16
N PRO A 702 4.51 18.08 -39.06
CA PRO A 702 5.24 18.19 -37.80
C PRO A 702 5.06 19.57 -37.17
N LEU A 703 4.80 19.63 -35.86
CA LEU A 703 4.54 20.87 -35.13
C LEU A 703 5.67 21.90 -35.37
N ALA A 704 6.93 21.45 -35.37
CA ALA A 704 8.09 22.31 -35.58
C ALA A 704 8.11 23.05 -36.93
N LEU A 705 7.42 22.53 -37.96
CA LEU A 705 7.40 23.12 -39.30
C LEU A 705 6.23 24.07 -39.54
N CYS A 706 5.21 24.05 -38.69
CA CYS A 706 3.97 24.80 -38.95
C CYS A 706 3.47 25.62 -37.76
N ALA A 707 4.10 25.51 -36.58
CA ALA A 707 3.64 26.24 -35.39
C ALA A 707 3.72 27.77 -35.53
N ALA A 708 4.67 28.31 -36.31
CA ALA A 708 4.79 29.74 -36.56
C ALA A 708 3.65 30.29 -37.43
N ASP A 709 3.27 29.54 -38.47
CA ASP A 709 2.21 29.93 -39.41
C ASP A 709 0.81 29.51 -38.97
N PHE A 710 0.70 28.76 -37.87
CA PHE A 710 -0.59 28.30 -37.36
C PHE A 710 -1.38 29.47 -36.78
N MET A 711 -2.68 29.52 -37.10
CA MET A 711 -3.59 30.55 -36.62
C MET A 711 -4.00 30.33 -35.16
N TRP A 712 -3.10 30.64 -34.22
CA TRP A 712 -3.42 30.60 -32.79
C TRP A 712 -4.49 31.64 -32.44
N GLN A 713 -5.44 31.25 -31.59
CA GLN A 713 -6.52 32.12 -31.12
C GLN A 713 -6.23 32.77 -29.76
N THR A 714 -5.08 32.47 -29.16
CA THR A 714 -4.64 32.98 -27.85
C THR A 714 -3.66 34.14 -28.01
N GLU A 715 -3.33 34.85 -26.94
CA GLU A 715 -2.32 35.92 -26.94
C GLU A 715 -0.90 35.37 -26.81
N PHE A 716 -0.73 34.24 -26.14
CA PHE A 716 0.56 33.56 -26.01
C PHE A 716 0.47 32.05 -26.22
N VAL A 717 1.58 31.45 -26.63
CA VAL A 717 1.71 30.02 -26.90
C VAL A 717 2.99 29.49 -26.27
N ILE A 718 2.89 28.37 -25.55
CA ILE A 718 4.01 27.65 -24.96
C ILE A 718 4.14 26.32 -25.70
N LEU A 719 5.22 26.13 -26.46
CA LEU A 719 5.48 24.91 -27.20
C LEU A 719 6.53 24.06 -26.49
N SER A 720 6.19 22.80 -26.25
CA SER A 720 7.11 21.82 -25.64
C SER A 720 8.01 21.09 -26.64
N LEU A 721 8.38 21.79 -27.72
CA LEU A 721 9.32 21.33 -28.74
C LEU A 721 10.76 21.46 -28.26
N GLN A 722 11.58 20.42 -28.48
CA GLN A 722 13.03 20.52 -28.31
C GLN A 722 13.67 21.09 -29.57
N GLY A 723 14.45 22.18 -29.43
CA GLY A 723 15.16 22.82 -30.53
C GLY A 723 14.47 24.08 -31.07
N SER A 724 15.16 24.83 -31.92
CA SER A 724 14.67 26.09 -32.48
C SER A 724 13.75 25.85 -33.68
N LEU A 725 12.56 26.47 -33.69
CA LEU A 725 11.65 26.52 -34.86
C LEU A 725 12.36 27.02 -36.12
N LYS A 726 13.31 27.95 -35.95
CA LYS A 726 14.06 28.56 -37.05
C LYS A 726 14.99 27.57 -37.75
N VAL A 727 15.66 26.70 -37.00
CA VAL A 727 16.55 25.68 -37.58
C VAL A 727 15.77 24.64 -38.38
N ALA A 728 14.54 24.31 -37.94
CA ALA A 728 13.66 23.39 -38.66
C ALA A 728 13.11 24.01 -39.97
N SER A 729 12.79 25.31 -39.95
CA SER A 729 12.36 26.07 -41.13
C SER A 729 13.51 26.29 -42.14
N GLU A 730 14.70 26.69 -41.69
CA GLU A 730 15.88 26.92 -42.54
C GLU A 730 16.40 25.62 -43.19
N ALA A 731 16.19 24.45 -42.56
CA ALA A 731 16.59 23.16 -43.10
C ALA A 731 15.74 22.70 -44.31
N GLU A 732 14.47 23.13 -44.43
CA GLU A 732 13.64 22.86 -45.62
C GLU A 732 13.85 23.89 -46.74
N GLU A 733 14.21 25.14 -46.42
CA GLU A 733 14.46 26.21 -47.41
C GLU A 733 15.70 25.98 -48.28
N ALA A 734 16.63 25.11 -47.86
CA ALA A 734 17.94 24.90 -48.49
C ALA A 734 17.94 24.39 -49.95
N PHE A 735 16.78 24.22 -50.61
CA PHE A 735 16.69 23.84 -52.03
C PHE A 735 15.92 24.79 -52.96
N SER A 736 15.36 25.90 -52.48
CA SER A 736 14.71 26.89 -53.37
C SER A 736 15.04 28.34 -52.98
N THR A 737 15.93 28.93 -53.79
CA THR A 737 16.16 30.37 -54.00
C THR A 737 16.77 31.20 -52.87
N LEU A 738 18.02 31.61 -53.13
CA LEU A 738 18.77 32.67 -52.46
C LEU A 738 18.13 34.05 -52.70
N ASP A 739 17.75 34.76 -51.63
CA ASP A 739 17.64 36.23 -51.59
C ASP A 739 18.15 36.73 -50.22
N PRO A 740 19.23 37.55 -50.13
CA PRO A 740 19.90 37.84 -48.86
C PRO A 740 19.31 39.04 -48.09
N SER A 741 17.99 39.25 -48.11
CA SER A 741 17.36 40.43 -47.51
C SER A 741 16.26 40.18 -46.47
N GLN A 742 16.39 39.16 -45.60
CA GLN A 742 15.51 39.03 -44.43
C GLN A 742 16.27 38.73 -43.12
N PRO A 743 15.95 39.44 -42.01
CA PRO A 743 16.75 39.41 -40.78
C PRO A 743 16.40 38.25 -39.83
N PRO A 744 17.36 37.82 -38.98
CA PRO A 744 17.21 36.68 -38.08
C PRO A 744 16.50 37.05 -36.75
N LEU A 745 15.60 36.17 -36.28
CA LEU A 745 15.13 35.98 -34.89
C LEU A 745 14.79 37.25 -34.06
N THR A 746 14.19 38.23 -34.71
CA THR A 746 13.20 39.13 -34.10
C THR A 746 11.92 39.21 -34.93
N ASP A 747 11.79 38.39 -35.98
CA ASP A 747 10.67 38.48 -36.90
C ASP A 747 9.55 37.52 -36.50
N THR A 748 8.48 38.11 -35.96
CA THR A 748 7.17 37.49 -35.76
C THR A 748 6.52 37.29 -37.12
N ALA A 749 6.99 36.32 -37.89
CA ALA A 749 6.32 35.92 -39.10
C ALA A 749 5.02 35.20 -38.72
N GLY A 750 3.89 35.89 -38.89
CA GLY A 750 2.66 35.22 -39.28
C GLY A 750 1.52 35.18 -38.27
N SER A 751 1.60 35.76 -37.08
CA SER A 751 0.42 35.99 -36.24
C SER A 751 0.78 36.86 -35.04
N GLY A 752 -0.10 37.77 -34.62
CA GLY A 752 0.20 38.76 -33.58
C GLY A 752 0.37 38.21 -32.14
N GLN A 753 0.89 36.99 -31.96
CA GLN A 753 1.06 36.28 -30.68
C GLN A 753 2.50 36.20 -30.17
N LEU A 754 2.65 35.98 -28.86
CA LEU A 754 3.93 35.67 -28.22
C LEU A 754 4.13 34.15 -28.13
N ILE A 755 5.04 33.59 -28.93
CA ILE A 755 5.35 32.15 -28.95
C ILE A 755 6.65 31.88 -28.19
N MET A 756 6.64 30.91 -27.28
CA MET A 756 7.79 30.44 -26.48
C MET A 756 8.07 28.97 -26.76
N THR A 757 9.36 28.59 -26.84
CA THR A 757 9.81 27.22 -27.14
C THR A 757 10.94 26.77 -26.21
N ILE A 758 11.27 25.48 -26.19
CA ILE A 758 12.41 24.96 -25.42
C ILE A 758 13.70 25.05 -26.25
N ASP A 759 14.21 26.27 -26.39
CA ASP A 759 15.49 26.58 -27.01
C ASP A 759 16.63 26.67 -25.98
N ASP A 760 17.85 26.92 -26.47
CA ASP A 760 19.04 27.06 -25.62
C ASP A 760 18.93 28.26 -24.67
N ALA A 761 18.27 29.34 -25.09
CA ALA A 761 18.07 30.52 -24.25
C ALA A 761 17.20 30.22 -23.02
N LEU A 762 16.10 29.48 -23.18
CA LEU A 762 15.27 29.05 -22.06
C LEU A 762 16.01 28.07 -21.15
N ARG A 763 16.80 27.14 -21.72
CA ARG A 763 17.61 26.18 -20.95
C ARG A 763 18.66 26.87 -20.10
N ASP A 764 19.39 27.81 -20.69
CA ASP A 764 20.43 28.58 -20.00
C ASP A 764 19.82 29.46 -18.91
N ALA A 765 18.70 30.12 -19.19
CA ALA A 765 17.99 30.93 -18.20
C ALA A 765 17.45 30.08 -17.04
N ALA A 766 16.87 28.91 -17.32
CA ALA A 766 16.39 27.98 -16.31
C ALA A 766 17.51 27.50 -15.38
N LYS A 767 18.69 27.21 -15.95
CA LYS A 767 19.88 26.79 -15.20
C LYS A 767 20.49 27.92 -14.37
N ALA A 768 20.47 29.14 -14.88
CA ALA A 768 20.96 30.33 -14.19
C ALA A 768 20.03 30.82 -13.06
N GLY A 769 18.74 30.48 -13.12
CA GLY A 769 17.77 30.69 -12.04
C GLY A 769 16.75 31.82 -12.29
N PRO A 770 15.92 32.14 -11.27
CA PRO A 770 14.72 32.97 -11.46
C PRO A 770 14.97 34.34 -12.09
N ALA A 771 16.06 35.03 -11.73
CA ALA A 771 16.37 36.35 -12.29
C ALA A 771 16.72 36.31 -13.78
N ALA A 772 17.40 35.26 -14.23
CA ALA A 772 17.73 35.08 -15.65
C ALA A 772 16.48 34.71 -16.46
N LEU A 773 15.60 33.87 -15.89
CA LEU A 773 14.30 33.57 -16.48
C LEU A 773 13.43 34.83 -16.62
N HIS A 774 13.37 35.67 -15.58
CA HIS A 774 12.65 36.94 -15.61
C HIS A 774 13.14 37.85 -16.74
N ALA A 775 14.46 38.05 -16.86
CA ALA A 775 15.06 38.87 -17.90
C ALA A 775 14.74 38.35 -19.32
N LEU A 776 14.75 37.02 -19.51
CA LEU A 776 14.39 36.40 -20.78
C LEU A 776 12.92 36.67 -21.14
N LEU A 777 12.01 36.49 -20.19
CA LEU A 777 10.56 36.67 -20.41
C LEU A 777 10.19 38.15 -20.61
N GLU A 778 10.82 39.07 -19.87
CA GLU A 778 10.62 40.52 -20.03
C GLU A 778 11.12 40.99 -21.41
N ALA A 779 12.27 40.48 -21.87
CA ALA A 779 12.80 40.78 -23.20
C ALA A 779 11.85 40.28 -24.30
N ALA A 780 11.31 39.06 -24.16
CA ALA A 780 10.36 38.48 -25.10
C ALA A 780 9.06 39.29 -25.19
N GLU A 781 8.49 39.72 -24.05
CA GLU A 781 7.33 40.60 -24.01
C GLU A 781 7.62 41.97 -24.65
N THR A 782 8.73 42.59 -24.28
CA THR A 782 9.11 43.93 -24.77
C THR A 782 9.32 43.93 -26.28
N GLY A 783 10.02 42.91 -26.80
CA GLY A 783 10.21 42.72 -28.24
C GLY A 783 8.89 42.54 -28.99
N HIS A 784 7.98 41.73 -28.45
CA HIS A 784 6.65 41.53 -29.03
C HIS A 784 5.83 42.83 -29.10
N PHE A 785 5.82 43.65 -28.04
CA PHE A 785 5.12 44.94 -28.05
C PHE A 785 5.78 45.99 -28.93
N ALA A 786 7.09 45.92 -29.16
CA ALA A 786 7.79 46.78 -30.12
C ALA A 786 7.40 46.41 -31.56
N ALA A 787 7.39 45.12 -31.90
CA ALA A 787 6.97 44.62 -33.20
C ALA A 787 5.51 44.99 -33.51
N ARG A 788 4.59 44.82 -32.54
CA ARG A 788 3.19 45.25 -32.71
C ARG A 788 3.03 46.75 -32.89
N ARG A 789 3.83 47.58 -32.21
CA ARG A 789 3.79 49.04 -32.40
C ARG A 789 4.29 49.45 -33.79
N HIS A 790 5.33 48.79 -34.30
CA HIS A 790 5.82 49.03 -35.67
C HIS A 790 4.81 48.59 -36.74
N ALA A 791 4.06 47.51 -36.52
CA ALA A 791 3.00 47.07 -37.42
C ALA A 791 1.75 47.97 -37.43
N ILE A 792 1.59 48.87 -36.44
CA ILE A 792 0.42 49.77 -36.29
C ILE A 792 0.70 51.19 -36.82
N LEU A 793 1.95 51.56 -37.12
CA LEU A 793 2.27 52.85 -37.74
C LEU A 793 1.95 52.82 -39.24
N PRO A 794 1.13 53.74 -39.78
CA PRO A 794 0.80 53.77 -41.20
C PRO A 794 2.05 54.16 -42.03
N ILE A 795 2.23 53.48 -43.16
CA ILE A 795 3.13 53.88 -44.24
C ILE A 795 2.61 55.21 -44.80
N ASP A 796 2.99 56.33 -44.18
CA ASP A 796 2.77 57.69 -44.70
C ASP A 796 3.68 58.69 -43.94
N ALA A 797 5.00 58.61 -44.15
CA ALA A 797 5.93 59.69 -43.75
C ALA A 797 7.32 59.64 -44.44
N GLU A 798 7.46 59.07 -45.65
CA GLU A 798 8.73 59.10 -46.42
C GLU A 798 8.58 59.82 -47.78
N ASN A 799 7.74 60.87 -47.83
CA ASN A 799 7.72 61.84 -48.94
C ASN A 799 7.52 63.27 -48.41
N ALA A 800 8.42 63.76 -47.55
CA ALA A 800 8.69 65.19 -47.35
C ALA A 800 9.90 65.41 -46.40
N ALA A 801 11.13 65.30 -46.92
CA ALA A 801 12.29 66.16 -46.63
C ALA A 801 13.56 65.56 -47.25
#